data_AF-A0A7J8K8G2-F1
#
_entry.id   AF-A0A7J8K8G2-F1
#
_cell.length_a   1.000
_cell.length_b   1.000
_cell.length_c   1.000
_cell.angle_alpha   90.00
_cell.angle_beta   90.00
_cell.angle_gamma   90.00
#
_symmetry.space_group_name_H-M   'P 1'
#
loop_
_entity.id
_entity.type
_entity.pdbx_description
1 polymer ?
#
loop_
_entity_poly.entity_id
_entity_poly.type
_entity_poly.pdbx_seq_one_letter_code
_entity_poly.pdbx_strand_id
1 'polypeptide(L)'
;MSRTQELQIKINSSQETQKSLLQEKMREHLAEKEQLNQERLQQEEKLKARVKRLLEEKAALEESITQEKNRLKEALAEEQRRVQELENRLTRQKEALEESFTQEKHRVKEALEEEQRRVQELENRLTRQKEILEDSMAYEKRKAKEALEAEKRRVQDLENHLTQQKEVSESSIAYEKYRAKEALEKEKKKVQDLENRITKQKEEIDLKALKEDVLNNKLNDALAMVEETEKIKMAESLKAESVAVRLNETLAELETAKTNMIMMEGRMQLQQQAIKALQEEQKSQKHEFEEEIVEYKEQIKQHSQTIVSLENRLQKVTEHHKKIEGEIATLKDNDPAQEKEVQQDPPAAPPPESSSKGAVCDHLIEDLLSAQKEILSQQEVIMNLRKNLTEAHGRMSDLRGELNEKQKIELERNVALVLQQNNELSVLKGKMAHMTSLLEKKDRELEVFKEALRASQEKPKLQLHKEKEQKPRNPTQMCDISVQIEPTHTDLSLSSQEEQSFSDLGAKCKGSRHEEVIQRQKRALSELRTRIRELEKAGSSDHKDHLNESFLDFKTLRIEKNVQKILDSKSGLPTLSRIEITVPQNGPAISGFNQAMEKSGKMDVAEALELSEKLYMDMSKTLGSLMNIKDMAGHVSMKYLSPKEREKVNKLRQRDLDLVFDKITQLKNRLERKEELLRGYEKDIEQLRQSKVSVQMYQSQVAKLEDNVYKEAEEKALLKEALQRMEHQLHQEKRMNRAIRQQKVGAKKATPKMDQEREKLKRDTSSKSSQSLLFSKPSGRN
;
A
#
# COMPACT_ATOMS: atom_id res chain seq x y z
N MET A 1 104.67 208.01 -31.41
CA MET A 1 105.07 206.66 -31.85
C MET A 1 104.05 205.68 -31.31
N SER A 2 103.27 205.00 -32.17
CA SER A 2 102.24 204.04 -31.73
C SER A 2 102.07 202.92 -32.77
N ARG A 3 102.35 201.67 -32.36
CA ARG A 3 102.02 200.44 -33.12
C ARG A 3 102.23 199.14 -32.32
N THR A 4 103.01 199.17 -31.24
CA THR A 4 103.45 197.97 -30.50
C THR A 4 102.40 197.39 -29.54
N GLN A 5 101.34 198.12 -29.19
CA GLN A 5 100.39 197.69 -28.15
C GLN A 5 99.30 196.72 -28.65
N GLU A 6 98.88 196.77 -29.91
CA GLU A 6 97.76 195.94 -30.42
C GLU A 6 98.09 194.45 -30.52
N LEU A 7 99.33 194.10 -30.91
CA LEU A 7 99.73 192.70 -31.09
C LEU A 7 99.73 191.91 -29.78
N GLN A 8 100.09 192.57 -28.66
CA GLN A 8 100.13 191.94 -27.34
C GLN A 8 98.74 191.45 -26.89
N ILE A 9 97.69 192.21 -27.21
CA ILE A 9 96.31 191.91 -26.79
C ILE A 9 95.81 190.63 -27.48
N LYS A 10 96.07 190.47 -28.78
CA LYS A 10 95.63 189.30 -29.56
C LYS A 10 96.32 187.99 -29.16
N ILE A 11 97.59 188.07 -28.71
CA ILE A 11 98.31 186.89 -28.19
C ILE A 11 97.68 186.43 -26.87
N ASN A 12 97.39 187.37 -25.96
CA ASN A 12 96.81 187.06 -24.66
C ASN A 12 95.43 186.38 -24.80
N SER A 13 94.50 186.93 -25.61
CA SER A 13 93.16 186.34 -25.77
C SER A 13 93.17 184.95 -26.42
N SER A 14 94.18 184.66 -27.26
CA SER A 14 94.38 183.33 -27.85
C SER A 14 94.86 182.31 -26.81
N GLN A 15 95.83 182.67 -25.95
CA GLN A 15 96.24 181.81 -24.84
C GLN A 15 95.12 181.59 -23.81
N GLU A 16 94.28 182.60 -23.57
CA GLU A 16 93.20 182.54 -22.59
C GLU A 16 92.05 181.64 -23.07
N THR A 17 91.67 181.73 -24.35
CA THR A 17 90.68 180.81 -24.95
C THR A 17 91.20 179.37 -25.03
N GLN A 18 92.48 179.14 -25.37
CA GLN A 18 93.08 177.81 -25.32
C GLN A 18 93.12 177.22 -23.89
N LYS A 19 93.43 178.04 -22.87
CA LYS A 19 93.35 177.63 -21.46
C LYS A 19 91.92 177.25 -21.06
N SER A 20 90.93 178.06 -21.45
CA SER A 20 89.52 177.78 -21.15
C SER A 20 89.07 176.43 -21.74
N LEU A 21 89.36 176.19 -23.03
CA LEU A 21 88.99 174.93 -23.70
C LEU A 21 89.67 173.71 -23.06
N LEU A 22 90.94 173.83 -22.67
CA LEU A 22 91.66 172.76 -21.96
C LEU A 22 91.05 172.50 -20.57
N GLN A 23 90.70 173.56 -19.84
CA GLN A 23 90.08 173.47 -18.52
C GLN A 23 88.65 172.90 -18.58
N GLU A 24 87.92 173.19 -19.66
CA GLU A 24 86.60 172.63 -19.95
C GLU A 24 86.67 171.14 -20.26
N LYS A 25 87.54 170.71 -21.18
CA LYS A 25 87.75 169.26 -21.44
C LYS A 25 88.26 168.48 -20.22
N MET A 26 89.06 169.12 -19.37
CA MET A 26 89.45 168.52 -18.09
C MET A 26 88.27 168.37 -17.13
N ARG A 27 87.27 169.26 -17.15
CA ARG A 27 86.01 169.09 -16.40
C ARG A 27 85.14 167.99 -17.01
N GLU A 28 84.99 167.95 -18.33
CA GLU A 28 84.22 166.91 -19.04
C GLU A 28 84.74 165.51 -18.70
N HIS A 29 86.04 165.26 -18.87
CA HIS A 29 86.63 163.95 -18.53
C HIS A 29 86.61 163.64 -17.03
N LEU A 30 86.61 164.64 -16.14
CA LEU A 30 86.40 164.39 -14.71
C LEU A 30 84.96 163.96 -14.43
N ALA A 31 83.96 164.63 -15.01
CA ALA A 31 82.55 164.29 -14.86
C ALA A 31 82.20 162.92 -15.49
N GLU A 32 82.71 162.63 -16.69
CA GLU A 32 82.55 161.33 -17.38
C GLU A 32 83.18 160.20 -16.55
N LYS A 33 84.39 160.41 -16.02
CA LYS A 33 85.05 159.47 -15.10
C LYS A 33 84.28 159.30 -13.79
N GLU A 34 83.65 160.34 -13.29
CA GLU A 34 82.83 160.29 -12.07
C GLU A 34 81.52 159.52 -12.33
N GLN A 35 80.84 159.76 -13.45
CA GLN A 35 79.69 158.98 -13.91
C GLN A 35 80.05 157.50 -14.09
N LEU A 36 81.13 157.16 -14.80
CA LEU A 36 81.58 155.78 -14.97
C LEU A 36 81.95 155.09 -13.65
N ASN A 37 82.47 155.84 -12.66
CA ASN A 37 82.66 155.31 -11.30
C ASN A 37 81.33 155.05 -10.59
N GLN A 38 80.33 155.94 -10.71
CA GLN A 38 78.99 155.73 -10.16
C GLN A 38 78.26 154.56 -10.83
N GLU A 39 78.32 154.43 -12.15
CA GLU A 39 77.74 153.31 -12.89
C GLU A 39 78.40 151.97 -12.52
N ARG A 40 79.74 151.93 -12.40
CA ARG A 40 80.44 150.74 -11.91
C ARG A 40 80.01 150.41 -10.48
N LEU A 41 79.90 151.40 -9.58
CA LEU A 41 79.46 151.18 -8.21
C LEU A 41 78.03 150.63 -8.16
N GLN A 42 77.09 151.20 -8.93
CA GLN A 42 75.73 150.67 -9.04
C GLN A 42 75.69 149.24 -9.62
N GLN A 43 76.55 148.91 -10.60
CA GLN A 43 76.65 147.55 -11.12
C GLN A 43 77.22 146.59 -10.06
N GLU A 44 78.23 147.01 -9.30
CA GLU A 44 78.82 146.25 -8.21
C GLU A 44 77.80 146.01 -7.07
N GLU A 45 76.98 146.99 -6.73
CA GLU A 45 75.87 146.87 -5.78
C GLU A 45 74.76 145.95 -6.30
N LYS A 46 74.35 146.08 -7.57
CA LYS A 46 73.38 145.18 -8.22
C LYS A 46 73.89 143.74 -8.24
N LEU A 47 75.19 143.52 -8.47
CA LEU A 47 75.83 142.21 -8.41
C LEU A 47 75.89 141.68 -6.98
N LYS A 48 76.30 142.47 -5.99
CA LYS A 48 76.27 142.10 -4.56
C LYS A 48 74.85 141.72 -4.10
N ALA A 49 73.84 142.48 -4.50
CA ALA A 49 72.43 142.19 -4.20
C ALA A 49 71.89 140.94 -4.92
N ARG A 50 72.41 140.60 -6.12
CA ARG A 50 72.11 139.35 -6.81
C ARG A 50 72.80 138.15 -6.14
N VAL A 51 74.07 138.28 -5.76
CA VAL A 51 74.83 137.25 -5.03
C VAL A 51 74.19 136.98 -3.67
N LYS A 52 73.77 138.01 -2.93
CA LYS A 52 73.07 137.86 -1.65
C LYS A 52 71.78 137.05 -1.80
N ARG A 53 70.92 137.40 -2.78
CA ARG A 53 69.70 136.63 -3.06
C ARG A 53 69.98 135.19 -3.50
N LEU A 54 70.99 134.96 -4.35
CA LEU A 54 71.37 133.59 -4.74
C LEU A 54 71.91 132.76 -3.57
N LEU A 55 72.55 133.38 -2.58
CA LEU A 55 72.97 132.70 -1.34
C LEU A 55 71.77 132.40 -0.42
N GLU A 56 70.80 133.30 -0.35
CA GLU A 56 69.54 133.11 0.40
C GLU A 56 68.67 132.01 -0.24
N GLU A 57 68.51 132.04 -1.57
CA GLU A 57 67.85 131.00 -2.36
C GLU A 57 68.56 129.65 -2.22
N LYS A 58 69.90 129.62 -2.28
CA LYS A 58 70.69 128.41 -2.03
C LYS A 58 70.46 127.86 -0.63
N ALA A 59 70.50 128.71 0.41
CA ALA A 59 70.29 128.29 1.78
C ALA A 59 68.88 127.73 2.01
N ALA A 60 67.85 128.37 1.43
CA ALA A 60 66.47 127.88 1.49
C ALA A 60 66.28 126.55 0.72
N LEU A 61 66.97 126.35 -0.40
CA LEU A 61 66.99 125.07 -1.12
C LEU A 61 67.74 123.98 -0.34
N GLU A 62 68.88 124.30 0.27
CA GLU A 62 69.62 123.37 1.13
C GLU A 62 68.77 122.98 2.35
N GLU A 63 68.07 123.93 2.98
CA GLU A 63 67.12 123.63 4.06
C GLU A 63 65.98 122.73 3.56
N SER A 64 65.30 123.08 2.47
CA SER A 64 64.21 122.30 1.87
C SER A 64 64.64 120.87 1.52
N ILE A 65 65.85 120.71 0.97
CA ILE A 65 66.46 119.39 0.69
C ILE A 65 66.71 118.62 1.99
N THR A 66 67.16 119.26 3.06
CA THR A 66 67.32 118.58 4.37
C THR A 66 65.99 118.21 5.02
N GLN A 67 64.96 119.06 4.92
CA GLN A 67 63.62 118.77 5.42
C GLN A 67 63.00 117.58 4.67
N GLU A 68 63.05 117.57 3.34
CA GLU A 68 62.48 116.49 2.53
C GLU A 68 63.28 115.19 2.70
N LYS A 69 64.62 115.28 2.81
CA LYS A 69 65.48 114.13 3.16
C LYS A 69 65.18 113.57 4.55
N ASN A 70 64.64 114.36 5.47
CA ASN A 70 64.21 113.87 6.78
C ASN A 70 62.80 113.24 6.70
N ARG A 71 61.84 113.86 6.01
CA ARG A 71 60.52 113.25 5.71
C ARG A 71 60.65 111.87 5.06
N LEU A 72 61.53 111.74 4.06
CA LEU A 72 61.78 110.47 3.37
C LEU A 72 62.43 109.41 4.28
N LYS A 73 63.27 109.80 5.25
CA LYS A 73 63.76 108.86 6.29
C LYS A 73 62.66 108.44 7.24
N GLU A 74 61.80 109.39 7.66
CA GLU A 74 60.69 109.12 8.59
C GLU A 74 59.67 108.17 7.96
N ALA A 75 59.28 108.43 6.70
CA ALA A 75 58.42 107.54 5.92
C ALA A 75 59.04 106.14 5.72
N LEU A 76 60.33 106.07 5.36
CA LEU A 76 61.05 104.79 5.26
C LEU A 76 61.10 104.04 6.60
N ALA A 77 61.34 104.76 7.72
CA ALA A 77 61.33 104.18 9.06
C ALA A 77 59.92 103.82 9.56
N GLU A 78 58.85 104.41 9.02
CA GLU A 78 57.49 103.97 9.26
C GLU A 78 57.14 102.71 8.45
N GLU A 79 57.46 102.67 7.15
CA GLU A 79 57.27 101.47 6.33
C GLU A 79 58.10 100.28 6.85
N GLN A 80 59.34 100.50 7.31
CA GLN A 80 60.11 99.46 7.99
C GLN A 80 59.41 98.94 9.26
N ARG A 81 58.77 99.82 10.05
CA ARG A 81 57.95 99.41 11.21
C ARG A 81 56.68 98.67 10.81
N ARG A 82 56.01 99.07 9.73
CA ARG A 82 54.81 98.40 9.18
C ARG A 82 55.15 97.00 8.66
N VAL A 83 56.25 96.86 7.90
CA VAL A 83 56.77 95.56 7.45
C VAL A 83 57.11 94.68 8.65
N GLN A 84 57.85 95.20 9.63
CA GLN A 84 58.19 94.45 10.84
C GLN A 84 56.94 94.05 11.65
N GLU A 85 55.89 94.87 11.69
CA GLU A 85 54.62 94.49 12.33
C GLU A 85 53.89 93.39 11.56
N LEU A 86 53.85 93.46 10.23
CA LEU A 86 53.26 92.43 9.37
C LEU A 86 54.02 91.10 9.46
N GLU A 87 55.36 91.13 9.52
CA GLU A 87 56.19 89.95 9.79
C GLU A 87 55.86 89.34 11.16
N ASN A 88 55.78 90.15 12.22
CA ASN A 88 55.40 89.70 13.57
C ASN A 88 53.95 89.21 13.66
N ARG A 89 53.04 89.69 12.81
CA ARG A 89 51.67 89.16 12.69
C ARG A 89 51.68 87.81 11.96
N LEU A 90 52.50 87.67 10.92
CA LEU A 90 52.62 86.45 10.12
C LEU A 90 53.32 85.31 10.88
N THR A 91 54.33 85.60 11.71
CA THR A 91 54.94 84.57 12.58
C THR A 91 53.93 84.05 13.60
N ARG A 92 53.24 84.94 14.33
CA ARG A 92 52.18 84.57 15.28
C ARG A 92 51.05 83.76 14.64
N GLN A 93 50.67 84.07 13.40
CA GLN A 93 49.68 83.28 12.65
C GLN A 93 50.19 81.89 12.28
N LYS A 94 51.47 81.73 11.92
CA LYS A 94 52.10 80.41 11.70
C LYS A 94 52.18 79.61 12.99
N GLU A 95 52.68 80.22 14.06
CA GLU A 95 52.77 79.64 15.41
C GLU A 95 51.40 79.10 15.86
N ALA A 96 50.35 79.93 15.80
CA ALA A 96 48.99 79.52 16.17
C ALA A 96 48.40 78.41 15.27
N LEU A 97 48.77 78.37 13.97
CA LEU A 97 48.36 77.29 13.06
C LEU A 97 49.13 75.99 13.33
N GLU A 98 50.41 76.06 13.71
CA GLU A 98 51.22 74.91 14.11
C GLU A 98 50.78 74.34 15.46
N GLU A 99 50.42 75.19 16.43
CA GLU A 99 49.77 74.79 17.69
C GLU A 99 48.41 74.13 17.44
N SER A 100 47.56 74.71 16.59
CA SER A 100 46.26 74.12 16.23
C SER A 100 46.42 72.77 15.51
N PHE A 101 47.37 72.67 14.58
CA PHE A 101 47.64 71.43 13.85
C PHE A 101 48.22 70.34 14.76
N THR A 102 49.12 70.68 15.69
CA THR A 102 49.69 69.72 16.65
C THR A 102 48.66 69.27 17.68
N GLN A 103 47.77 70.17 18.15
CA GLN A 103 46.63 69.81 19.01
C GLN A 103 45.66 68.85 18.29
N GLU A 104 45.26 69.16 17.05
CA GLU A 104 44.31 68.33 16.32
C GLU A 104 44.91 66.97 15.93
N LYS A 105 46.20 66.94 15.56
CA LYS A 105 46.96 65.69 15.39
C LYS A 105 47.00 64.84 16.66
N HIS A 106 47.03 65.46 17.84
CA HIS A 106 46.92 64.76 19.11
C HIS A 106 45.53 64.16 19.33
N ARG A 107 44.47 64.94 19.14
CA ARG A 107 43.07 64.47 19.24
C ARG A 107 42.79 63.29 18.31
N VAL A 108 43.20 63.39 17.04
CA VAL A 108 43.03 62.32 16.05
C VAL A 108 43.80 61.04 16.44
N LYS A 109 44.99 61.18 17.04
CA LYS A 109 45.76 60.04 17.56
C LYS A 109 45.09 59.40 18.79
N GLU A 110 44.60 60.21 19.72
CA GLU A 110 43.89 59.74 20.92
C GLU A 110 42.57 59.03 20.58
N ALA A 111 41.80 59.57 19.62
CA ALA A 111 40.59 58.93 19.09
C ALA A 111 40.89 57.61 18.37
N LEU A 112 41.97 57.55 17.58
CA LEU A 112 42.42 56.31 16.93
C LEU A 112 42.84 55.25 17.96
N GLU A 113 43.55 55.65 19.01
CA GLU A 113 43.92 54.74 20.11
C GLU A 113 42.71 54.29 20.94
N GLU A 114 41.65 55.11 21.07
CA GLU A 114 40.40 54.67 21.67
C GLU A 114 39.64 53.66 20.78
N GLU A 115 39.48 53.93 19.49
CA GLU A 115 38.84 52.99 18.55
C GLU A 115 39.62 51.67 18.44
N GLN A 116 40.95 51.69 18.44
CA GLN A 116 41.75 50.46 18.52
C GLN A 116 41.47 49.64 19.79
N ARG A 117 41.30 50.30 20.95
CA ARG A 117 40.90 49.63 22.20
C ARG A 117 39.46 49.09 22.14
N ARG A 118 38.52 49.82 21.52
CA ARG A 118 37.13 49.37 21.30
C ARG A 118 37.08 48.13 20.39
N VAL A 119 37.83 48.13 19.28
CA VAL A 119 37.98 46.96 18.39
C VAL A 119 38.57 45.78 19.15
N GLN A 120 39.67 45.97 19.90
CA GLN A 120 40.28 44.90 20.68
C GLN A 120 39.34 44.35 21.77
N GLU A 121 38.48 45.18 22.37
CA GLU A 121 37.45 44.69 23.31
C GLU A 121 36.37 43.86 22.60
N LEU A 122 35.93 44.28 21.41
CA LEU A 122 34.96 43.54 20.61
C LEU A 122 35.53 42.19 20.13
N GLU A 123 36.80 42.14 19.72
CA GLU A 123 37.50 40.89 19.43
C GLU A 123 37.53 39.95 20.63
N ASN A 124 37.89 40.46 21.82
CA ASN A 124 37.90 39.70 23.08
C ASN A 124 36.50 39.26 23.55
N ARG A 125 35.45 40.00 23.18
CA ARG A 125 34.05 39.57 23.41
C ARG A 125 33.66 38.46 22.43
N LEU A 126 34.08 38.57 21.16
CA LEU A 126 33.77 37.59 20.11
C LEU A 126 34.48 36.24 20.34
N THR A 127 35.74 36.25 20.78
CA THR A 127 36.47 35.02 21.14
C THR A 127 35.79 34.29 22.29
N ARG A 128 35.44 35.00 23.38
CA ARG A 128 34.69 34.42 24.52
C ARG A 128 33.33 33.87 24.10
N GLN A 129 32.59 34.56 23.23
CA GLN A 129 31.33 34.05 22.70
C GLN A 129 31.52 32.78 21.87
N LYS A 130 32.58 32.71 21.07
CA LYS A 130 32.95 31.51 20.30
C LYS A 130 33.31 30.35 21.24
N GLU A 131 34.13 30.58 22.27
CA GLU A 131 34.51 29.57 23.27
C GLU A 131 33.27 29.00 23.98
N ILE A 132 32.36 29.86 24.46
CA ILE A 132 31.10 29.45 25.11
C ILE A 132 30.22 28.61 24.16
N LEU A 133 30.17 28.94 22.87
CA LEU A 133 29.43 28.16 21.87
C LEU A 133 30.11 26.81 21.57
N GLU A 134 31.44 26.77 21.49
CA GLU A 134 32.20 25.53 21.30
C GLU A 134 32.07 24.58 22.50
N ASP A 135 32.11 25.10 23.73
CA ASP A 135 31.86 24.33 24.95
C ASP A 135 30.41 23.83 25.06
N SER A 136 29.43 24.66 24.73
CA SER A 136 28.00 24.26 24.69
C SER A 136 27.75 23.16 23.66
N MET A 137 28.35 23.29 22.46
CA MET A 137 28.32 22.24 21.43
C MET A 137 29.05 20.96 21.87
N ALA A 138 30.17 21.07 22.59
CA ALA A 138 30.89 19.93 23.13
C ALA A 138 30.12 19.23 24.26
N TYR A 139 29.37 19.97 25.07
CA TYR A 139 28.50 19.44 26.13
C TYR A 139 27.31 18.68 25.54
N GLU A 140 26.53 19.29 24.63
CA GLU A 140 25.40 18.60 23.99
C GLU A 140 25.85 17.40 23.15
N LYS A 141 27.04 17.47 22.51
CA LYS A 141 27.64 16.31 21.82
C LYS A 141 28.01 15.16 22.77
N ARG A 142 28.49 15.46 23.99
CA ARG A 142 28.75 14.45 25.04
C ARG A 142 27.44 13.81 25.51
N LYS A 143 26.48 14.64 25.91
CA LYS A 143 25.12 14.24 26.33
C LYS A 143 24.38 13.41 25.29
N ALA A 144 24.47 13.75 24.01
CA ALA A 144 23.92 12.96 22.91
C ALA A 144 24.62 11.60 22.71
N LYS A 145 25.95 11.54 22.90
CA LYS A 145 26.72 10.29 22.86
C LYS A 145 26.38 9.38 24.05
N GLU A 146 26.24 9.93 25.24
CA GLU A 146 25.82 9.23 26.46
C GLU A 146 24.40 8.66 26.32
N ALA A 147 23.46 9.45 25.78
CA ALA A 147 22.11 8.97 25.48
C ALA A 147 22.10 7.82 24.45
N LEU A 148 22.91 7.92 23.39
CA LEU A 148 23.06 6.87 22.38
C LEU A 148 23.70 5.60 22.96
N GLU A 149 24.66 5.72 23.87
CA GLU A 149 25.28 4.58 24.56
C GLU A 149 24.32 3.91 25.57
N ALA A 150 23.49 4.70 26.27
CA ALA A 150 22.43 4.17 27.11
C ALA A 150 21.38 3.40 26.29
N GLU A 151 20.98 3.93 25.13
CA GLU A 151 20.01 3.24 24.27
C GLU A 151 20.59 1.97 23.63
N LYS A 152 21.87 1.97 23.25
CA LYS A 152 22.57 0.76 22.80
C LYS A 152 22.58 -0.35 23.87
N ARG A 153 22.75 0.00 25.15
CA ARG A 153 22.66 -0.97 26.26
C ARG A 153 21.24 -1.54 26.35
N ARG A 154 20.21 -0.70 26.33
CA ARG A 154 18.80 -1.15 26.32
C ARG A 154 18.48 -2.08 25.15
N VAL A 155 18.97 -1.78 23.95
CA VAL A 155 18.80 -2.68 22.78
C VAL A 155 19.50 -4.02 23.04
N GLN A 156 20.73 -4.01 23.55
CA GLN A 156 21.44 -5.26 23.88
C GLN A 156 20.74 -6.08 24.96
N ASP A 157 20.21 -5.43 26.00
CA ASP A 157 19.45 -6.08 27.08
C ASP A 157 18.15 -6.71 26.56
N LEU A 158 17.46 -6.03 25.63
CA LEU A 158 16.27 -6.56 24.95
C LEU A 158 16.59 -7.72 23.99
N GLU A 159 17.70 -7.65 23.25
CA GLU A 159 18.20 -8.77 22.42
C GLU A 159 18.55 -9.99 23.28
N ASN A 160 19.20 -9.77 24.43
CA ASN A 160 19.53 -10.83 25.38
C ASN A 160 18.25 -11.47 25.95
N HIS A 161 17.27 -10.68 26.38
CA HIS A 161 15.98 -11.19 26.85
C HIS A 161 15.18 -11.92 25.77
N LEU A 162 15.17 -11.43 24.53
CA LEU A 162 14.51 -12.11 23.40
C LEU A 162 15.18 -13.45 23.09
N THR A 163 16.51 -13.52 23.21
CA THR A 163 17.29 -14.76 23.01
C THR A 163 17.00 -15.78 24.10
N GLN A 164 16.96 -15.36 25.37
CA GLN A 164 16.55 -16.20 26.51
C GLN A 164 15.09 -16.68 26.37
N GLN A 165 14.17 -15.79 26.00
CA GLN A 165 12.76 -16.14 25.78
C GLN A 165 12.63 -17.17 24.65
N LYS A 166 13.40 -17.02 23.57
CA LYS A 166 13.47 -17.98 22.48
C LYS A 166 13.97 -19.34 22.97
N GLU A 167 15.10 -19.40 23.66
CA GLU A 167 15.67 -20.65 24.19
C GLU A 167 14.70 -21.39 25.15
N VAL A 168 14.02 -20.66 26.03
CA VAL A 168 12.97 -21.22 26.91
C VAL A 168 11.79 -21.74 26.08
N SER A 169 11.37 -21.02 25.04
CA SER A 169 10.28 -21.47 24.16
C SER A 169 10.65 -22.72 23.34
N GLU A 170 11.88 -22.79 22.82
CA GLU A 170 12.39 -23.95 22.07
C GLU A 170 12.55 -25.17 22.98
N SER A 171 13.01 -24.96 24.22
CA SER A 171 13.09 -25.99 25.27
C SER A 171 11.70 -26.52 25.66
N SER A 172 10.71 -25.64 25.84
CA SER A 172 9.32 -26.02 26.12
C SER A 172 8.70 -26.80 24.97
N ILE A 173 8.90 -26.35 23.72
CA ILE A 173 8.45 -27.04 22.51
C ILE A 173 9.14 -28.41 22.37
N ALA A 174 10.44 -28.52 22.72
CA ALA A 174 11.15 -29.79 22.71
C ALA A 174 10.62 -30.77 23.77
N TYR A 175 10.31 -30.28 24.99
CA TYR A 175 9.70 -31.07 26.06
C TYR A 175 8.32 -31.60 25.68
N GLU A 176 7.41 -30.76 25.18
CA GLU A 176 6.07 -31.22 24.76
C GLU A 176 6.15 -32.14 23.52
N LYS A 177 7.11 -31.93 22.60
CA LYS A 177 7.39 -32.89 21.51
C LYS A 177 7.88 -34.25 22.03
N TYR A 178 8.68 -34.28 23.08
CA TYR A 178 9.11 -35.54 23.72
C TYR A 178 7.92 -36.24 24.40
N ARG A 179 7.16 -35.49 25.19
CA ARG A 179 5.94 -35.96 25.88
C ARG A 179 4.89 -36.53 24.90
N ALA A 180 4.67 -35.85 23.78
CA ALA A 180 3.77 -36.31 22.72
C ALA A 180 4.27 -37.61 22.04
N LYS A 181 5.59 -37.75 21.83
CA LYS A 181 6.18 -39.01 21.34
C LYS A 181 5.99 -40.15 22.34
N GLU A 182 6.22 -39.90 23.63
CA GLU A 182 6.06 -40.90 24.70
C GLU A 182 4.59 -41.36 24.81
N ALA A 183 3.63 -40.43 24.71
CA ALA A 183 2.21 -40.75 24.65
C ALA A 183 1.84 -41.57 23.40
N LEU A 184 2.35 -41.19 22.22
CA LEU A 184 2.13 -41.93 20.97
C LEU A 184 2.73 -43.35 21.03
N GLU A 185 3.89 -43.53 21.66
CA GLU A 185 4.49 -44.86 21.86
C GLU A 185 3.67 -45.73 22.82
N LYS A 186 3.10 -45.14 23.88
CA LYS A 186 2.18 -45.82 24.81
C LYS A 186 0.89 -46.26 24.10
N GLU A 187 0.28 -45.39 23.28
CA GLU A 187 -0.88 -45.80 22.47
C GLU A 187 -0.51 -46.84 21.40
N LYS A 188 0.65 -46.71 20.74
CA LYS A 188 1.12 -47.74 19.78
C LYS A 188 1.25 -49.12 20.43
N LYS A 189 1.74 -49.19 21.68
CA LYS A 189 1.82 -50.44 22.44
C LYS A 189 0.43 -51.01 22.74
N LYS A 190 -0.53 -50.19 23.18
CA LYS A 190 -1.93 -50.62 23.36
C LYS A 190 -2.58 -51.11 22.07
N VAL A 191 -2.36 -50.41 20.94
CA VAL A 191 -2.86 -50.83 19.63
C VAL A 191 -2.27 -52.19 19.25
N GLN A 192 -0.96 -52.39 19.45
CA GLN A 192 -0.33 -53.69 19.20
C GLN A 192 -0.91 -54.80 20.10
N ASP A 193 -1.18 -54.51 21.38
CA ASP A 193 -1.82 -55.46 22.31
C ASP A 193 -3.27 -55.78 21.93
N LEU A 194 -3.99 -54.85 21.30
CA LEU A 194 -5.35 -55.07 20.77
C LEU A 194 -5.32 -55.87 19.46
N GLU A 195 -4.42 -55.55 18.53
CA GLU A 195 -4.16 -56.36 17.32
C GLU A 195 -3.83 -57.82 17.71
N ASN A 196 -2.93 -58.01 18.69
CA ASN A 196 -2.54 -59.32 19.24
C ASN A 196 -3.68 -60.07 19.98
N ARG A 197 -4.79 -59.40 20.30
CA ARG A 197 -6.01 -60.04 20.83
C ARG A 197 -6.97 -60.38 19.69
N ILE A 198 -7.14 -59.48 18.73
CA ILE A 198 -8.01 -59.67 17.56
C ILE A 198 -7.51 -60.85 16.71
N THR A 199 -6.19 -61.00 16.51
CA THR A 199 -5.63 -62.18 15.82
C THR A 199 -5.98 -63.48 16.52
N LYS A 200 -5.77 -63.56 17.85
CA LYS A 200 -6.13 -64.74 18.66
C LYS A 200 -7.63 -65.04 18.67
N GLN A 201 -8.47 -64.01 18.73
CA GLN A 201 -9.93 -64.18 18.63
C GLN A 201 -10.32 -64.69 17.24
N LYS A 202 -9.65 -64.23 16.18
CA LYS A 202 -9.86 -64.77 14.83
C LYS A 202 -9.42 -66.23 14.73
N GLU A 203 -8.23 -66.57 15.22
CA GLU A 203 -7.74 -67.96 15.29
C GLU A 203 -8.72 -68.86 16.07
N GLU A 204 -9.32 -68.38 17.16
CA GLU A 204 -10.34 -69.10 17.92
C GLU A 204 -11.67 -69.25 17.14
N ILE A 205 -12.07 -68.25 16.34
CA ILE A 205 -13.24 -68.31 15.45
C ILE A 205 -12.99 -69.29 14.31
N ASP A 206 -11.84 -69.23 13.65
CA ASP A 206 -11.45 -70.13 12.55
C ASP A 206 -11.39 -71.60 13.07
N LEU A 207 -10.89 -71.82 14.30
CA LEU A 207 -10.93 -73.12 14.99
C LEU A 207 -12.32 -73.56 15.47
N LYS A 208 -13.28 -72.64 15.62
CA LYS A 208 -14.68 -72.96 15.91
C LYS A 208 -15.43 -73.33 14.63
N ALA A 209 -15.26 -72.57 13.55
CA ALA A 209 -15.80 -72.88 12.23
C ALA A 209 -15.36 -74.28 11.77
N LEU A 210 -14.08 -74.63 11.88
CA LEU A 210 -13.59 -75.97 11.54
C LEU A 210 -14.23 -77.10 12.39
N LYS A 211 -14.61 -76.82 13.65
CA LYS A 211 -15.33 -77.79 14.50
C LYS A 211 -16.81 -77.85 14.14
N GLU A 212 -17.40 -76.72 13.76
CA GLU A 212 -18.77 -76.61 13.27
C GLU A 212 -18.93 -77.39 11.96
N ASP A 213 -18.02 -77.23 10.99
CA ASP A 213 -17.96 -78.03 9.76
C ASP A 213 -17.88 -79.53 10.06
N VAL A 214 -17.01 -79.95 10.99
CA VAL A 214 -16.87 -81.37 11.39
C VAL A 214 -18.11 -81.91 12.11
N LEU A 215 -18.84 -81.08 12.86
CA LEU A 215 -20.11 -81.46 13.48
C LEU A 215 -21.26 -81.49 12.47
N ASN A 216 -21.31 -80.53 11.54
CA ASN A 216 -22.32 -80.42 10.50
C ASN A 216 -22.20 -81.59 9.50
N ASN A 217 -20.98 -81.95 9.10
CA ASN A 217 -20.74 -83.16 8.30
C ASN A 217 -21.24 -84.42 9.03
N LYS A 218 -20.91 -84.60 10.31
CA LYS A 218 -21.43 -85.74 11.11
C LYS A 218 -22.95 -85.72 11.28
N LEU A 219 -23.56 -84.54 11.34
CA LEU A 219 -25.02 -84.41 11.38
C LEU A 219 -25.64 -84.81 10.03
N ASN A 220 -25.05 -84.39 8.91
CA ASN A 220 -25.47 -84.80 7.57
C ASN A 220 -25.29 -86.31 7.35
N ASP A 221 -24.17 -86.90 7.80
CA ASP A 221 -23.95 -88.35 7.79
C ASP A 221 -25.04 -89.07 8.62
N ALA A 222 -25.34 -88.57 9.82
CA ALA A 222 -26.38 -89.15 10.68
C ALA A 222 -27.79 -89.00 10.09
N LEU A 223 -28.10 -87.87 9.44
CA LEU A 223 -29.37 -87.65 8.73
C LEU A 223 -29.49 -88.59 7.52
N ALA A 224 -28.43 -88.77 6.73
CA ALA A 224 -28.40 -89.71 5.62
C ALA A 224 -28.62 -91.17 6.08
N MET A 225 -27.98 -91.56 7.19
CA MET A 225 -28.24 -92.87 7.82
C MET A 225 -29.68 -93.00 8.33
N VAL A 226 -30.26 -91.95 8.94
CA VAL A 226 -31.67 -91.96 9.36
C VAL A 226 -32.60 -92.12 8.15
N GLU A 227 -32.43 -91.30 7.11
CA GLU A 227 -33.16 -91.41 5.85
C GLU A 227 -33.06 -92.81 5.23
N GLU A 228 -31.88 -93.43 5.26
CA GLU A 228 -31.70 -94.80 4.77
C GLU A 228 -32.48 -95.82 5.63
N THR A 229 -32.43 -95.71 6.97
CA THR A 229 -33.27 -96.57 7.82
C THR A 229 -34.76 -96.32 7.64
N GLU A 230 -35.20 -95.11 7.31
CA GLU A 230 -36.60 -94.82 7.00
C GLU A 230 -37.00 -95.39 5.65
N LYS A 231 -36.15 -95.27 4.62
CA LYS A 231 -36.36 -95.92 3.32
C LYS A 231 -36.43 -97.45 3.46
N ILE A 232 -35.60 -98.05 4.31
CA ILE A 232 -35.65 -99.48 4.66
C ILE A 232 -36.96 -99.82 5.38
N LYS A 233 -37.33 -99.10 6.44
CA LYS A 233 -38.60 -99.32 7.18
C LYS A 233 -39.83 -99.18 6.30
N MET A 234 -39.85 -98.22 5.38
CA MET A 234 -40.95 -98.04 4.41
C MET A 234 -40.99 -99.18 3.38
N ALA A 235 -39.83 -99.68 2.93
CA ALA A 235 -39.77 -100.87 2.08
C ALA A 235 -40.16 -102.15 2.84
N GLU A 236 -39.94 -102.23 4.15
CA GLU A 236 -40.39 -103.32 5.02
C GLU A 236 -41.88 -103.24 5.35
N SER A 237 -42.43 -102.06 5.60
CA SER A 237 -43.86 -101.87 5.85
C SER A 237 -44.68 -102.19 4.59
N LEU A 238 -44.27 -101.73 3.41
CA LEU A 238 -44.89 -102.10 2.12
C LEU A 238 -44.83 -103.61 1.85
N LYS A 239 -43.73 -104.29 2.24
CA LYS A 239 -43.64 -105.76 2.16
C LYS A 239 -44.61 -106.42 3.14
N ALA A 240 -44.65 -105.98 4.40
CA ALA A 240 -45.55 -106.51 5.42
C ALA A 240 -47.02 -106.32 5.04
N GLU A 241 -47.38 -105.16 4.51
CA GLU A 241 -48.70 -104.84 3.97
C GLU A 241 -49.05 -105.76 2.78
N SER A 242 -48.12 -105.97 1.84
CA SER A 242 -48.32 -106.94 0.74
C SER A 242 -48.51 -108.38 1.22
N VAL A 243 -47.99 -108.74 2.39
CA VAL A 243 -48.18 -110.06 3.01
C VAL A 243 -49.51 -110.12 3.75
N ALA A 244 -49.90 -109.04 4.46
CA ALA A 244 -51.20 -108.93 5.11
C ALA A 244 -52.36 -108.98 4.09
N VAL A 245 -52.23 -108.31 2.94
CA VAL A 245 -53.18 -108.40 1.82
C VAL A 245 -53.33 -109.86 1.35
N ARG A 246 -52.22 -110.55 1.06
CA ARG A 246 -52.24 -111.97 0.65
C ARG A 246 -52.80 -112.93 1.71
N LEU A 247 -52.61 -112.61 2.99
CA LEU A 247 -53.19 -113.37 4.11
C LEU A 247 -54.71 -113.15 4.20
N ASN A 248 -55.18 -111.92 3.97
CA ASN A 248 -56.60 -111.59 3.89
C ASN A 248 -57.27 -112.21 2.65
N GLU A 249 -56.60 -112.22 1.49
CA GLU A 249 -57.05 -112.88 0.26
C GLU A 249 -57.24 -114.38 0.49
N THR A 250 -56.21 -115.07 1.03
CA THR A 250 -56.29 -116.51 1.32
C THR A 250 -57.28 -116.86 2.44
N LEU A 251 -57.56 -115.94 3.38
CA LEU A 251 -58.66 -116.08 4.34
C LEU A 251 -60.05 -115.99 3.66
N ALA A 252 -60.23 -115.08 2.69
CA ALA A 252 -61.47 -114.98 1.92
C ALA A 252 -61.70 -116.20 1.01
N GLU A 253 -60.62 -116.72 0.40
CA GLU A 253 -60.65 -118.01 -0.33
C GLU A 253 -61.03 -119.17 0.61
N LEU A 254 -60.51 -119.20 1.84
CA LEU A 254 -60.84 -120.23 2.82
C LEU A 254 -62.30 -120.16 3.29
N GLU A 255 -62.82 -118.97 3.61
CA GLU A 255 -64.23 -118.80 4.02
C GLU A 255 -65.22 -119.06 2.88
N THR A 256 -64.88 -118.72 1.63
CA THR A 256 -65.70 -119.10 0.46
C THR A 256 -65.65 -120.61 0.19
N ALA A 257 -64.48 -121.26 0.30
CA ALA A 257 -64.36 -122.71 0.21
C ALA A 257 -65.16 -123.44 1.31
N LYS A 258 -65.09 -122.96 2.55
CA LYS A 258 -65.87 -123.42 3.70
C LYS A 258 -67.38 -123.24 3.49
N THR A 259 -67.81 -122.12 2.92
CA THR A 259 -69.22 -121.88 2.55
C THR A 259 -69.70 -122.87 1.49
N ASN A 260 -68.87 -123.13 0.46
CA ASN A 260 -69.16 -124.13 -0.57
C ASN A 260 -69.21 -125.56 0.00
N MET A 261 -68.34 -125.90 0.95
CA MET A 261 -68.35 -127.17 1.67
C MET A 261 -69.67 -127.37 2.44
N ILE A 262 -70.13 -126.35 3.19
CA ILE A 262 -71.41 -126.40 3.92
C ILE A 262 -72.59 -126.59 2.96
N MET A 263 -72.57 -125.95 1.77
CA MET A 263 -73.60 -126.20 0.74
C MET A 263 -73.55 -127.63 0.18
N MET A 264 -72.37 -128.19 -0.05
CA MET A 264 -72.25 -129.60 -0.48
C MET A 264 -72.69 -130.57 0.60
N GLU A 265 -72.36 -130.31 1.86
CA GLU A 265 -72.75 -131.14 3.01
C GLU A 265 -74.28 -131.11 3.20
N GLY A 266 -74.93 -129.94 3.13
CA GLY A 266 -76.39 -129.83 3.13
C GLY A 266 -77.06 -130.57 1.97
N ARG A 267 -76.49 -130.51 0.76
CA ARG A 267 -76.97 -131.31 -0.39
C ARG A 267 -76.81 -132.81 -0.15
N MET A 268 -75.70 -133.24 0.44
CA MET A 268 -75.42 -134.64 0.76
C MET A 268 -76.37 -135.17 1.84
N GLN A 269 -76.68 -134.37 2.86
CA GLN A 269 -77.67 -134.71 3.90
C GLN A 269 -79.07 -134.87 3.31
N LEU A 270 -79.51 -133.96 2.44
CA LEU A 270 -80.79 -134.09 1.70
C LEU A 270 -80.81 -135.36 0.83
N GLN A 271 -79.74 -135.64 0.09
CA GLN A 271 -79.63 -136.84 -0.73
C GLN A 271 -79.67 -138.12 0.12
N GLN A 272 -79.05 -138.11 1.31
CA GLN A 272 -79.07 -139.26 2.22
C GLN A 272 -80.43 -139.44 2.95
N GLN A 273 -81.18 -138.36 3.19
CA GLN A 273 -82.57 -138.44 3.63
C GLN A 273 -83.47 -139.05 2.55
N ALA A 274 -83.32 -138.63 1.29
CA ALA A 274 -84.06 -139.21 0.16
C ALA A 274 -83.76 -140.71 -0.02
N ILE A 275 -82.50 -141.12 0.11
CA ILE A 275 -82.11 -142.54 0.07
C ILE A 275 -82.73 -143.34 1.22
N LYS A 276 -82.84 -142.77 2.43
CA LYS A 276 -83.52 -143.43 3.55
C LYS A 276 -85.02 -143.61 3.31
N ALA A 277 -85.70 -142.58 2.82
CA ALA A 277 -87.13 -142.65 2.50
C ALA A 277 -87.43 -143.77 1.48
N LEU A 278 -86.65 -143.84 0.39
CA LEU A 278 -86.76 -144.91 -0.61
C LEU A 278 -86.47 -146.32 -0.03
N GLN A 279 -85.56 -146.43 0.94
CA GLN A 279 -85.27 -147.69 1.63
C GLN A 279 -86.34 -148.10 2.65
N GLU A 280 -87.19 -147.18 3.11
CA GLU A 280 -88.33 -147.47 3.98
C GLU A 280 -89.56 -147.84 3.13
N GLU A 281 -89.82 -147.08 2.06
CA GLU A 281 -90.84 -147.39 1.05
C GLU A 281 -90.65 -148.79 0.42
N GLN A 282 -89.42 -149.14 0.02
CA GLN A 282 -89.10 -150.47 -0.50
C GLN A 282 -89.39 -151.60 0.51
N LYS A 283 -89.23 -151.36 1.82
CA LYS A 283 -89.50 -152.35 2.87
C LYS A 283 -91.00 -152.52 3.10
N SER A 284 -91.77 -151.43 3.06
CA SER A 284 -93.24 -151.48 3.14
C SER A 284 -93.81 -152.27 1.96
N GLN A 285 -93.42 -151.94 0.73
CA GLN A 285 -93.84 -152.69 -0.47
C GLN A 285 -93.46 -154.18 -0.37
N LYS A 286 -92.28 -154.51 0.16
CA LYS A 286 -91.89 -155.91 0.38
C LYS A 286 -92.79 -156.62 1.40
N HIS A 287 -93.24 -155.94 2.45
CA HIS A 287 -94.18 -156.50 3.43
C HIS A 287 -95.55 -156.76 2.81
N GLU A 288 -96.07 -155.80 2.03
CA GLU A 288 -97.33 -155.91 1.30
C GLU A 288 -97.31 -157.13 0.34
N PHE A 289 -96.21 -157.31 -0.41
CA PHE A 289 -96.03 -158.51 -1.25
C PHE A 289 -95.89 -159.81 -0.44
N GLU A 290 -95.28 -159.80 0.74
CA GLU A 290 -95.20 -160.99 1.60
C GLU A 290 -96.55 -161.38 2.21
N GLU A 291 -97.46 -160.41 2.42
CA GLU A 291 -98.86 -160.65 2.81
C GLU A 291 -99.70 -161.15 1.62
N GLU A 292 -99.64 -160.50 0.44
CA GLU A 292 -100.29 -161.00 -0.79
C GLU A 292 -99.87 -162.45 -1.09
N ILE A 293 -98.58 -162.80 -0.96
CA ILE A 293 -98.09 -164.16 -1.19
C ILE A 293 -98.69 -165.18 -0.21
N VAL A 294 -99.08 -164.79 1.00
CA VAL A 294 -99.80 -165.66 1.94
C VAL A 294 -101.26 -165.78 1.55
N GLU A 295 -101.92 -164.69 1.15
CA GLU A 295 -103.29 -164.73 0.63
C GLU A 295 -103.39 -165.59 -0.63
N TYR A 296 -102.53 -165.40 -1.64
CA TYR A 296 -102.50 -166.22 -2.84
C TYR A 296 -102.22 -167.71 -2.54
N LYS A 297 -101.45 -168.04 -1.50
CA LYS A 297 -101.27 -169.46 -1.07
C LYS A 297 -102.54 -170.06 -0.50
N GLU A 298 -103.27 -169.33 0.36
CA GLU A 298 -104.54 -169.82 0.90
C GLU A 298 -105.63 -169.84 -0.18
N GLN A 299 -105.64 -168.86 -1.09
CA GLN A 299 -106.47 -168.88 -2.29
C GLN A 299 -106.15 -170.10 -3.15
N ILE A 300 -104.87 -170.42 -3.46
CA ILE A 300 -104.50 -171.61 -4.24
C ILE A 300 -104.95 -172.90 -3.53
N LYS A 301 -104.85 -172.95 -2.19
CA LYS A 301 -105.33 -174.07 -1.38
C LYS A 301 -106.86 -174.23 -1.48
N GLN A 302 -107.64 -173.16 -1.32
CA GLN A 302 -109.10 -173.21 -1.49
C GLN A 302 -109.52 -173.47 -2.94
N HIS A 303 -108.81 -172.90 -3.92
CA HIS A 303 -109.00 -173.21 -5.33
C HIS A 303 -108.69 -174.68 -5.63
N SER A 304 -107.67 -175.30 -5.03
CA SER A 304 -107.38 -176.73 -5.27
C SER A 304 -108.53 -177.64 -4.79
N GLN A 305 -109.10 -177.37 -3.61
CA GLN A 305 -110.26 -178.09 -3.08
C GLN A 305 -111.53 -177.79 -3.89
N THR A 306 -111.68 -176.55 -4.35
CA THR A 306 -112.78 -176.12 -5.21
C THR A 306 -112.66 -176.71 -6.61
N ILE A 307 -111.45 -176.88 -7.16
CA ILE A 307 -111.20 -177.51 -8.46
C ILE A 307 -111.56 -178.99 -8.39
N VAL A 308 -111.10 -179.74 -7.38
CA VAL A 308 -111.49 -181.15 -7.22
C VAL A 308 -113.01 -181.29 -7.03
N SER A 309 -113.67 -180.35 -6.35
CA SER A 309 -115.13 -180.27 -6.28
C SER A 309 -115.78 -179.93 -7.62
N LEU A 310 -115.20 -178.99 -8.37
CA LEU A 310 -115.68 -178.49 -9.65
C LEU A 310 -115.42 -179.46 -10.79
N GLU A 311 -114.40 -180.32 -10.77
CA GLU A 311 -114.16 -181.37 -11.76
C GLU A 311 -115.22 -182.47 -11.63
N ASN A 312 -115.49 -182.92 -10.40
CA ASN A 312 -116.60 -183.81 -10.06
C ASN A 312 -117.99 -183.21 -10.39
N ARG A 313 -118.10 -181.87 -10.44
CA ARG A 313 -119.27 -181.16 -10.98
C ARG A 313 -119.22 -180.96 -12.49
N LEU A 314 -118.06 -180.74 -13.10
CA LEU A 314 -117.89 -180.43 -14.52
C LEU A 314 -118.20 -181.66 -15.38
N GLN A 315 -117.92 -182.86 -14.87
CA GLN A 315 -118.37 -184.10 -15.49
C GLN A 315 -119.92 -184.21 -15.53
N LYS A 316 -120.65 -183.53 -14.63
CA LYS A 316 -122.12 -183.39 -14.65
C LYS A 316 -122.60 -182.13 -15.38
N VAL A 317 -121.84 -181.04 -15.35
CA VAL A 317 -122.16 -179.78 -16.04
C VAL A 317 -121.88 -179.89 -17.54
N THR A 318 -121.00 -180.76 -18.01
CA THR A 318 -120.86 -181.09 -19.44
C THR A 318 -122.15 -181.64 -20.04
N GLU A 319 -123.02 -182.29 -19.23
CA GLU A 319 -124.36 -182.70 -19.65
C GLU A 319 -125.36 -181.52 -19.71
N HIS A 320 -125.09 -180.43 -18.99
CA HIS A 320 -126.02 -179.30 -18.78
C HIS A 320 -125.59 -178.00 -19.49
N HIS A 321 -124.33 -177.83 -19.88
CA HIS A 321 -123.82 -176.65 -20.59
C HIS A 321 -124.24 -176.63 -22.08
N LYS A 322 -124.90 -177.70 -22.53
CA LYS A 322 -125.62 -177.84 -23.81
C LYS A 322 -126.87 -176.94 -23.94
N LYS A 323 -126.99 -175.89 -23.11
CA LYS A 323 -128.27 -175.24 -22.78
C LYS A 323 -128.19 -173.74 -22.43
N ILE A 324 -126.98 -173.16 -22.34
CA ILE A 324 -126.70 -171.75 -22.05
C ILE A 324 -125.32 -171.43 -22.66
N GLU A 325 -125.14 -170.82 -23.84
CA GLU A 325 -126.07 -170.19 -24.80
C GLU A 325 -126.98 -169.10 -24.22
N GLY A 326 -126.38 -167.96 -23.84
CA GLY A 326 -127.09 -166.70 -23.57
C GLY A 326 -126.29 -165.61 -22.82
N GLU A 327 -126.26 -164.39 -23.39
CA GLU A 327 -126.39 -163.08 -22.69
C GLU A 327 -125.21 -162.37 -21.92
N ILE A 328 -124.38 -161.57 -22.66
CA ILE A 328 -124.11 -160.09 -22.49
C ILE A 328 -123.07 -159.49 -21.44
N ALA A 329 -122.60 -158.21 -21.62
CA ALA A 329 -121.63 -157.35 -20.82
C ALA A 329 -121.89 -155.79 -21.03
N THR A 330 -121.20 -154.66 -20.66
CA THR A 330 -119.83 -154.05 -20.32
C THR A 330 -120.04 -152.55 -19.79
N LEU A 331 -119.21 -151.50 -19.48
CA LEU A 331 -117.80 -150.94 -19.24
C LEU A 331 -117.92 -149.42 -18.68
N LYS A 332 -117.02 -148.39 -18.46
CA LYS A 332 -115.55 -147.99 -18.54
C LYS A 332 -115.17 -146.59 -17.83
N ASP A 333 -113.89 -146.36 -17.42
CA ASP A 333 -112.92 -145.17 -17.29
C ASP A 333 -113.15 -143.65 -16.79
N ASN A 334 -112.07 -142.88 -16.33
CA ASN A 334 -111.52 -141.50 -16.78
C ASN A 334 -111.01 -140.26 -15.84
N ASP A 335 -110.08 -139.36 -16.38
CA ASP A 335 -109.71 -137.84 -16.28
C ASP A 335 -108.61 -136.98 -15.41
N PRO A 336 -107.99 -135.79 -15.87
CA PRO A 336 -106.82 -134.94 -15.28
C PRO A 336 -106.68 -133.32 -15.44
N ALA A 337 -105.62 -132.53 -14.95
CA ALA A 337 -105.19 -131.06 -15.34
C ALA A 337 -103.82 -130.38 -14.76
N GLN A 338 -103.55 -129.00 -14.80
CA GLN A 338 -102.20 -128.22 -14.80
C GLN A 338 -102.12 -126.65 -14.36
N GLU A 339 -100.93 -125.93 -14.13
CA GLU A 339 -100.51 -124.46 -14.52
C GLU A 339 -99.37 -123.56 -13.75
N LYS A 340 -99.32 -122.16 -13.78
CA LYS A 340 -98.19 -121.09 -14.03
C LYS A 340 -97.93 -119.82 -13.05
N GLU A 341 -97.07 -118.69 -13.12
CA GLU A 341 -95.76 -118.12 -13.76
C GLU A 341 -95.39 -116.53 -13.46
N VAL A 342 -94.18 -115.87 -13.79
CA VAL A 342 -93.79 -114.35 -14.01
C VAL A 342 -92.61 -113.52 -13.22
N GLN A 343 -92.25 -112.18 -13.48
CA GLN A 343 -90.91 -111.36 -13.43
C GLN A 343 -90.79 -109.86 -12.83
N GLN A 344 -89.57 -109.19 -12.69
CA GLN A 344 -89.12 -107.75 -13.07
C GLN A 344 -87.64 -107.23 -12.65
N ASP A 345 -87.14 -105.98 -13.00
CA ASP A 345 -85.68 -105.61 -13.33
C ASP A 345 -84.83 -104.34 -12.72
N PRO A 346 -84.30 -103.23 -13.37
CA PRO A 346 -82.95 -102.54 -13.17
C PRO A 346 -82.92 -100.99 -12.73
N PRO A 347 -81.94 -99.98 -12.95
CA PRO A 347 -80.53 -99.79 -13.52
C PRO A 347 -79.52 -98.66 -12.90
N ALA A 348 -78.43 -98.20 -13.61
CA ALA A 348 -77.58 -96.91 -13.56
C ALA A 348 -76.13 -96.78 -12.89
N ALA A 349 -75.31 -95.71 -13.17
CA ALA A 349 -73.79 -95.67 -13.01
C ALA A 349 -73.05 -94.34 -12.49
N PRO A 350 -71.72 -94.05 -12.73
CA PRO A 350 -70.56 -93.81 -11.78
C PRO A 350 -70.11 -92.31 -11.62
N PRO A 351 -68.85 -91.78 -11.31
CA PRO A 351 -67.45 -92.32 -11.06
C PRO A 351 -66.55 -91.93 -9.79
N PRO A 352 -65.54 -90.98 -9.73
CA PRO A 352 -64.14 -91.28 -9.25
C PRO A 352 -63.46 -90.43 -8.09
N GLU A 353 -62.13 -90.12 -8.13
CA GLU A 353 -61.15 -89.99 -6.99
C GLU A 353 -60.70 -88.58 -6.44
N SER A 354 -60.10 -88.62 -5.22
CA SER A 354 -58.97 -87.81 -4.68
C SER A 354 -59.20 -86.41 -4.04
N SER A 355 -58.53 -86.14 -2.89
CA SER A 355 -58.51 -84.82 -2.23
C SER A 355 -57.34 -84.58 -1.26
N SER A 356 -56.53 -83.55 -1.49
CA SER A 356 -55.65 -82.92 -0.49
C SER A 356 -55.12 -81.55 -0.95
N LYS A 357 -55.81 -80.46 -0.58
CA LYS A 357 -55.41 -79.06 -0.89
C LYS A 357 -55.66 -78.10 0.27
N GLY A 358 -55.12 -78.42 1.45
CA GLY A 358 -55.15 -77.55 2.64
C GLY A 358 -53.85 -76.77 2.82
N ALA A 359 -52.80 -77.46 3.28
CA ALA A 359 -51.57 -76.87 3.81
C ALA A 359 -50.74 -75.96 2.85
N VAL A 360 -51.02 -75.96 1.55
CA VAL A 360 -50.28 -75.13 0.57
C VAL A 360 -50.77 -73.67 0.56
N CYS A 361 -51.99 -73.41 1.02
CA CYS A 361 -52.56 -72.05 1.00
C CYS A 361 -51.98 -71.15 2.11
N ASP A 362 -51.70 -71.69 3.29
CA ASP A 362 -51.34 -70.88 4.46
C ASP A 362 -49.92 -70.30 4.36
N HIS A 363 -48.94 -71.08 3.89
CA HIS A 363 -47.58 -70.58 3.60
C HIS A 363 -47.59 -69.44 2.57
N LEU A 364 -48.38 -69.55 1.51
CA LEU A 364 -48.47 -68.54 0.46
C LEU A 364 -49.06 -67.20 0.97
N ILE A 365 -49.89 -67.25 2.02
CA ILE A 365 -50.42 -66.05 2.69
C ILE A 365 -49.35 -65.42 3.58
N GLU A 366 -48.56 -66.21 4.31
CA GLU A 366 -47.50 -65.70 5.19
C GLU A 366 -46.33 -65.09 4.39
N ASP A 367 -45.97 -65.68 3.25
CA ASP A 367 -45.02 -65.11 2.28
C ASP A 367 -45.51 -63.78 1.68
N LEU A 368 -46.82 -63.66 1.39
CA LEU A 368 -47.41 -62.39 0.94
C LEU A 368 -47.34 -61.31 2.02
N LEU A 369 -47.57 -61.66 3.28
CA LEU A 369 -47.52 -60.74 4.42
C LEU A 369 -46.08 -60.33 4.79
N SER A 370 -45.10 -61.21 4.62
CA SER A 370 -43.69 -60.88 4.82
C SER A 370 -43.19 -59.95 3.71
N ALA A 371 -43.48 -60.25 2.44
CA ALA A 371 -43.19 -59.37 1.30
C ALA A 371 -43.85 -57.99 1.44
N GLN A 372 -45.10 -57.92 1.90
CA GLN A 372 -45.79 -56.65 2.13
C GLN A 372 -45.09 -55.80 3.23
N LYS A 373 -44.62 -56.42 4.31
CA LYS A 373 -43.83 -55.73 5.36
C LYS A 373 -42.50 -55.23 4.82
N GLU A 374 -41.81 -56.01 3.99
CA GLU A 374 -40.53 -55.58 3.40
C GLU A 374 -40.73 -54.41 2.42
N ILE A 375 -41.77 -54.43 1.57
CA ILE A 375 -42.10 -53.30 0.68
C ILE A 375 -42.29 -51.99 1.47
N LEU A 376 -42.95 -52.05 2.64
CA LEU A 376 -43.12 -50.88 3.51
C LEU A 376 -41.79 -50.41 4.14
N SER A 377 -40.95 -51.34 4.59
CA SER A 377 -39.59 -51.06 5.08
C SER A 377 -38.73 -50.38 4.00
N GLN A 378 -38.72 -50.93 2.77
CA GLN A 378 -38.01 -50.35 1.64
C GLN A 378 -38.57 -48.97 1.26
N GLN A 379 -39.89 -48.74 1.36
CA GLN A 379 -40.48 -47.41 1.16
C GLN A 379 -40.02 -46.39 2.21
N GLU A 380 -39.89 -46.78 3.48
CA GLU A 380 -39.36 -45.89 4.53
C GLU A 380 -37.87 -45.56 4.29
N VAL A 381 -37.06 -46.54 3.88
CA VAL A 381 -35.66 -46.30 3.48
C VAL A 381 -35.59 -45.34 2.28
N ILE A 382 -36.44 -45.53 1.25
CA ILE A 382 -36.53 -44.63 0.10
C ILE A 382 -36.97 -43.22 0.50
N MET A 383 -37.92 -43.08 1.44
CA MET A 383 -38.36 -41.79 1.97
C MET A 383 -37.22 -41.07 2.69
N ASN A 384 -36.48 -41.77 3.57
CA ASN A 384 -35.36 -41.21 4.30
C ASN A 384 -34.19 -40.83 3.37
N LEU A 385 -33.89 -41.65 2.36
CA LEU A 385 -32.89 -41.32 1.33
C LEU A 385 -33.31 -40.09 0.50
N ARG A 386 -34.59 -39.99 0.10
CA ARG A 386 -35.13 -38.79 -0.59
C ARG A 386 -35.01 -37.54 0.28
N LYS A 387 -35.37 -37.62 1.58
CA LYS A 387 -35.21 -36.51 2.52
C LYS A 387 -33.76 -36.06 2.62
N ASN A 388 -32.83 -37.00 2.84
CA ASN A 388 -31.41 -36.72 2.95
C ASN A 388 -30.83 -36.09 1.66
N LEU A 389 -31.29 -36.54 0.49
CA LEU A 389 -30.90 -35.97 -0.81
C LEU A 389 -31.41 -34.52 -0.98
N THR A 390 -32.67 -34.25 -0.63
CA THR A 390 -33.24 -32.89 -0.66
C THR A 390 -32.53 -31.96 0.32
N GLU A 391 -32.21 -32.44 1.53
CA GLU A 391 -31.51 -31.67 2.56
C GLU A 391 -30.04 -31.38 2.17
N ALA A 392 -29.36 -32.35 1.53
CA ALA A 392 -28.05 -32.15 0.92
C ALA A 392 -28.11 -31.17 -0.26
N HIS A 393 -29.15 -31.24 -1.10
CA HIS A 393 -29.35 -30.28 -2.19
C HIS A 393 -29.62 -28.86 -1.66
N GLY A 394 -30.35 -28.71 -0.55
CA GLY A 394 -30.49 -27.46 0.19
C GLY A 394 -29.14 -26.88 0.58
N ARG A 395 -28.35 -27.63 1.38
CA ARG A 395 -26.99 -27.22 1.78
C ARG A 395 -26.07 -26.86 0.60
N MET A 396 -26.13 -27.60 -0.51
CA MET A 396 -25.37 -27.30 -1.74
C MET A 396 -25.90 -26.10 -2.53
N SER A 397 -27.15 -25.70 -2.31
CA SER A 397 -27.73 -24.46 -2.86
C SER A 397 -27.32 -23.26 -2.01
N ASP A 398 -27.36 -23.40 -0.68
CA ASP A 398 -26.98 -22.35 0.27
C ASP A 398 -25.49 -22.01 0.14
N LEU A 399 -24.61 -23.03 0.15
CA LEU A 399 -23.17 -22.85 -0.06
C LEU A 399 -22.84 -22.24 -1.43
N ARG A 400 -23.65 -22.50 -2.46
CA ARG A 400 -23.51 -21.90 -3.80
C ARG A 400 -23.94 -20.43 -3.80
N GLY A 401 -25.01 -20.10 -3.08
CA GLY A 401 -25.43 -18.72 -2.84
C GLY A 401 -24.37 -17.93 -2.07
N GLU A 402 -23.86 -18.49 -0.97
CA GLU A 402 -22.75 -17.90 -0.19
C GLU A 402 -21.49 -17.68 -1.03
N LEU A 403 -21.08 -18.66 -1.84
CA LEU A 403 -19.89 -18.55 -2.68
C LEU A 403 -20.06 -17.44 -3.73
N ASN A 404 -21.22 -17.39 -4.37
CA ASN A 404 -21.55 -16.39 -5.38
C ASN A 404 -21.63 -14.97 -4.78
N GLU A 405 -22.21 -14.81 -3.58
CA GLU A 405 -22.26 -13.51 -2.88
C GLU A 405 -20.86 -13.09 -2.38
N LYS A 406 -20.02 -14.03 -1.90
CA LYS A 406 -18.61 -13.75 -1.57
C LYS A 406 -17.83 -13.26 -2.80
N GLN A 407 -17.99 -13.93 -3.95
CA GLN A 407 -17.39 -13.51 -5.22
C GLN A 407 -17.91 -12.14 -5.69
N LYS A 408 -19.22 -11.88 -5.57
CA LYS A 408 -19.83 -10.57 -5.88
C LYS A 408 -19.25 -9.45 -5.02
N ILE A 409 -19.19 -9.61 -3.70
CA ILE A 409 -18.65 -8.57 -2.80
C ILE A 409 -17.14 -8.36 -3.04
N GLU A 410 -16.39 -9.39 -3.39
CA GLU A 410 -14.98 -9.25 -3.78
C GLU A 410 -14.81 -8.52 -5.12
N LEU A 411 -15.64 -8.81 -6.12
CA LEU A 411 -15.71 -8.05 -7.37
C LEU A 411 -16.11 -6.58 -7.15
N GLU A 412 -17.10 -6.30 -6.31
CA GLU A 412 -17.52 -4.93 -5.94
C GLU A 412 -16.37 -4.14 -5.30
N ARG A 413 -15.59 -4.76 -4.39
CA ARG A 413 -14.39 -4.15 -3.80
C ARG A 413 -13.31 -3.89 -4.85
N ASN A 414 -13.05 -4.84 -5.75
CA ASN A 414 -12.07 -4.69 -6.81
C ASN A 414 -12.45 -3.61 -7.82
N VAL A 415 -13.74 -3.49 -8.17
CA VAL A 415 -14.27 -2.40 -9.01
C VAL A 415 -14.12 -1.05 -8.31
N ALA A 416 -14.45 -0.95 -7.01
CA ALA A 416 -14.26 0.29 -6.25
C ALA A 416 -12.77 0.71 -6.19
N LEU A 417 -11.86 -0.24 -5.96
CA LEU A 417 -10.41 0.00 -5.97
C LEU A 417 -9.90 0.47 -7.35
N VAL A 418 -10.34 -0.17 -8.43
CA VAL A 418 -9.98 0.23 -9.81
C VAL A 418 -10.53 1.62 -10.14
N LEU A 419 -11.76 1.97 -9.72
CA LEU A 419 -12.31 3.31 -9.89
C LEU A 419 -11.52 4.36 -9.11
N GLN A 420 -11.09 4.06 -7.86
CA GLN A 420 -10.21 4.94 -7.09
C GLN A 420 -8.86 5.15 -7.81
N GLN A 421 -8.19 4.07 -8.21
CA GLN A 421 -6.90 4.13 -8.91
C GLN A 421 -7.02 4.90 -10.24
N ASN A 422 -8.10 4.73 -10.99
CA ASN A 422 -8.32 5.46 -12.24
C ASN A 422 -8.57 6.96 -12.01
N ASN A 423 -9.26 7.33 -10.93
CA ASN A 423 -9.40 8.73 -10.50
C ASN A 423 -8.04 9.34 -10.09
N GLU A 424 -7.23 8.61 -9.33
CA GLU A 424 -5.87 9.03 -8.95
C GLU A 424 -4.95 9.20 -10.17
N LEU A 425 -4.98 8.26 -11.12
CA LEU A 425 -4.28 8.34 -12.40
C LEU A 425 -4.77 9.52 -13.27
N SER A 426 -6.07 9.80 -13.27
CA SER A 426 -6.64 10.97 -13.97
C SER A 426 -6.12 12.28 -13.39
N VAL A 427 -6.10 12.42 -12.06
CA VAL A 427 -5.52 13.58 -11.36
C VAL A 427 -4.01 13.69 -11.63
N LEU A 428 -3.28 12.58 -11.63
CA LEU A 428 -1.85 12.56 -11.93
C LEU A 428 -1.56 12.96 -13.39
N LYS A 429 -2.37 12.48 -14.33
CA LYS A 429 -2.30 12.87 -15.75
C LYS A 429 -2.60 14.36 -15.96
N GLY A 430 -3.56 14.91 -15.21
CA GLY A 430 -3.84 16.36 -15.19
C GLY A 430 -2.64 17.18 -14.67
N LYS A 431 -2.02 16.74 -13.56
CA LYS A 431 -0.79 17.36 -13.03
C LYS A 431 0.38 17.27 -14.02
N MET A 432 0.53 16.13 -14.69
CA MET A 432 1.55 15.93 -15.73
C MET A 432 1.34 16.89 -16.91
N ALA A 433 0.13 17.00 -17.45
CA ALA A 433 -0.19 17.91 -18.54
C ALA A 433 0.04 19.39 -18.17
N HIS A 434 -0.27 19.78 -16.92
CA HIS A 434 0.06 21.11 -16.41
C HIS A 434 1.58 21.35 -16.36
N MET A 435 2.35 20.36 -15.89
CA MET A 435 3.81 20.44 -15.84
C MET A 435 4.45 20.48 -17.25
N THR A 436 3.92 19.73 -18.22
CA THR A 436 4.34 19.81 -19.63
C THR A 436 4.04 21.21 -20.21
N SER A 437 2.86 21.78 -19.96
CA SER A 437 2.53 23.14 -20.39
C SER A 437 3.42 24.22 -19.74
N LEU A 438 3.88 23.99 -18.51
CA LEU A 438 4.86 24.87 -17.84
C LEU A 438 6.27 24.71 -18.42
N LEU A 439 6.69 23.48 -18.74
CA LEU A 439 7.95 23.20 -19.41
C LEU A 439 8.00 23.88 -20.79
N GLU A 440 6.98 23.67 -21.63
CA GLU A 440 6.86 24.32 -22.95
C GLU A 440 6.94 25.84 -22.88
N LYS A 441 6.37 26.46 -21.82
CA LYS A 441 6.48 27.92 -21.61
C LYS A 441 7.93 28.31 -21.28
N LYS A 442 8.61 27.54 -20.44
CA LYS A 442 10.02 27.79 -20.09
C LYS A 442 10.97 27.54 -21.26
N ASP A 443 10.72 26.54 -22.09
CA ASP A 443 11.49 26.31 -23.33
C ASP A 443 11.28 27.46 -24.33
N ARG A 444 10.04 27.96 -24.50
CA ARG A 444 9.75 29.15 -25.31
C ARG A 444 10.42 30.41 -24.76
N GLU A 445 10.38 30.63 -23.45
CA GLU A 445 11.13 31.72 -22.79
C GLU A 445 12.63 31.60 -23.04
N LEU A 446 13.21 30.39 -22.93
CA LEU A 446 14.63 30.14 -23.16
C LEU A 446 15.06 30.35 -24.61
N GLU A 447 14.26 29.93 -25.60
CA GLU A 447 14.55 30.24 -27.01
C GLU A 447 14.43 31.76 -27.29
N VAL A 448 13.44 32.45 -26.72
CA VAL A 448 13.35 33.92 -26.81
C VAL A 448 14.57 34.60 -26.17
N PHE A 449 15.08 34.10 -25.03
CA PHE A 449 16.33 34.60 -24.44
C PHE A 449 17.56 34.30 -25.32
N LYS A 450 17.64 33.13 -25.97
CA LYS A 450 18.71 32.80 -26.94
C LYS A 450 18.62 33.67 -28.19
N GLU A 451 17.43 34.00 -28.68
CA GLU A 451 17.22 34.90 -29.81
C GLU A 451 17.55 36.35 -29.47
N ALA A 452 17.15 36.83 -28.29
CA ALA A 452 17.58 38.12 -27.77
C ALA A 452 19.10 38.19 -27.61
N LEU A 453 19.74 37.11 -27.13
CA LEU A 453 21.20 37.02 -27.03
C LEU A 453 21.86 37.07 -28.41
N ARG A 454 21.39 36.28 -29.39
CA ARG A 454 21.87 36.32 -30.79
C ARG A 454 21.72 37.72 -31.40
N ALA A 455 20.54 38.33 -31.29
CA ALA A 455 20.29 39.69 -31.78
C ALA A 455 21.15 40.76 -31.06
N SER A 456 21.54 40.54 -29.80
CA SER A 456 22.49 41.38 -29.06
C SER A 456 23.95 41.17 -29.50
N GLN A 457 24.31 39.97 -29.96
CA GLN A 457 25.64 39.61 -30.47
C GLN A 457 25.84 39.94 -31.96
N GLU A 458 24.76 40.19 -32.71
CA GLU A 458 24.81 40.61 -34.11
C GLU A 458 24.91 42.14 -34.26
N LYS A 459 24.28 42.91 -33.37
CA LYS A 459 24.36 44.39 -33.34
C LYS A 459 25.80 44.96 -33.36
N PRO A 460 26.81 44.39 -32.67
CA PRO A 460 28.20 44.87 -32.75
C PRO A 460 28.85 44.66 -34.12
N LYS A 461 28.40 43.67 -34.91
CA LYS A 461 29.06 43.27 -36.16
C LYS A 461 28.77 44.20 -37.34
N LEU A 462 27.71 45.01 -37.26
CA LEU A 462 27.30 45.93 -38.35
C LEU A 462 27.87 47.35 -38.24
N GLN A 463 28.52 47.72 -37.12
CA GLN A 463 29.09 49.06 -36.93
C GLN A 463 30.61 49.12 -37.16
N LEU A 464 31.32 48.00 -37.18
CA LEU A 464 32.79 47.94 -37.28
C LEU A 464 33.33 47.98 -38.74
N HIS A 465 32.76 48.79 -39.63
CA HIS A 465 33.27 48.90 -41.01
C HIS A 465 33.16 50.27 -41.73
N LYS A 466 32.96 51.34 -40.96
CA LYS A 466 33.43 52.72 -41.23
C LYS A 466 33.98 53.21 -39.89
N GLU A 467 35.01 54.05 -39.79
CA GLU A 467 35.53 55.05 -40.72
C GLU A 467 37.05 55.24 -40.49
N LYS A 468 37.83 55.45 -41.55
CA LYS A 468 39.26 55.82 -41.45
C LYS A 468 39.52 57.00 -42.37
N GLU A 469 39.65 58.21 -41.82
CA GLU A 469 40.65 59.17 -42.29
C GLU A 469 40.84 60.41 -41.37
N GLN A 470 41.91 61.15 -41.64
CA GLN A 470 42.14 62.57 -41.28
C GLN A 470 42.34 63.01 -39.81
N LYS A 471 43.56 62.70 -39.31
CA LYS A 471 44.59 63.69 -38.87
C LYS A 471 44.36 64.56 -37.58
N PRO A 472 45.41 65.23 -37.03
CA PRO A 472 45.66 65.20 -35.57
C PRO A 472 45.92 66.59 -34.93
N ARG A 473 46.70 66.62 -33.82
CA ARG A 473 47.42 67.77 -33.17
C ARG A 473 46.62 68.42 -32.00
N ASN A 474 47.14 68.71 -30.79
CA ASN A 474 48.43 68.43 -30.10
C ASN A 474 48.25 68.47 -28.54
N PRO A 475 49.29 68.20 -27.71
CA PRO A 475 49.14 67.95 -26.26
C PRO A 475 49.52 69.11 -25.30
N THR A 476 49.06 69.00 -24.04
CA THR A 476 49.60 69.45 -22.72
C THR A 476 48.62 68.89 -21.66
N GLN A 477 48.92 67.89 -20.81
CA GLN A 477 49.85 67.78 -19.66
C GLN A 477 49.38 68.52 -18.38
N MET A 478 49.53 67.86 -17.22
CA MET A 478 49.22 68.28 -15.83
C MET A 478 47.74 68.27 -15.39
N CYS A 479 47.38 67.31 -14.52
CA CYS A 479 46.87 67.53 -13.15
C CYS A 479 46.42 66.20 -12.50
N ASP A 480 46.69 66.04 -11.19
CA ASP A 480 46.38 64.83 -10.43
C ASP A 480 45.07 64.93 -9.62
N ILE A 481 44.30 63.83 -9.66
CA ILE A 481 43.63 63.16 -8.52
C ILE A 481 42.81 64.05 -7.53
N SER A 482 41.50 64.16 -7.81
CA SER A 482 40.35 63.77 -6.95
C SER A 482 40.16 64.42 -5.54
N VAL A 483 39.05 64.30 -4.80
CA VAL A 483 37.76 63.57 -4.94
C VAL A 483 36.61 64.49 -4.45
N GLN A 484 35.42 64.45 -5.06
CA GLN A 484 34.15 64.65 -4.32
C GLN A 484 33.01 63.76 -4.83
N ILE A 485 32.49 62.94 -3.89
CA ILE A 485 31.08 62.57 -3.67
C ILE A 485 30.39 61.54 -4.62
N GLU A 486 29.84 60.53 -3.94
CA GLU A 486 28.84 59.49 -4.25
C GLU A 486 29.11 58.31 -5.22
N PRO A 487 28.62 57.09 -4.89
CA PRO A 487 28.99 55.86 -5.57
C PRO A 487 27.83 55.23 -6.39
N THR A 488 27.90 55.30 -7.72
CA THR A 488 27.09 54.44 -8.59
C THR A 488 27.79 53.10 -8.85
N HIS A 489 27.05 51.99 -8.74
CA HIS A 489 27.55 50.62 -9.01
C HIS A 489 28.30 50.50 -10.35
N THR A 490 29.46 49.83 -10.34
CA THR A 490 30.06 49.22 -11.53
C THR A 490 30.89 48.00 -11.10
N ASP A 491 30.23 46.84 -11.02
CA ASP A 491 30.91 45.53 -11.06
C ASP A 491 31.28 45.20 -12.51
N LEU A 492 32.47 45.62 -12.96
CA LEU A 492 33.05 45.18 -14.23
C LEU A 492 34.57 44.96 -14.12
N SER A 493 34.97 43.74 -13.73
CA SER A 493 36.28 43.16 -14.06
C SER A 493 36.28 41.63 -13.87
N LEU A 494 35.76 40.91 -14.88
CA LEU A 494 36.05 39.48 -15.07
C LEU A 494 36.50 39.24 -16.52
N SER A 495 37.79 39.44 -16.77
CA SER A 495 38.45 39.13 -18.04
C SER A 495 39.47 37.99 -17.86
N SER A 496 38.99 36.81 -17.46
CA SER A 496 39.81 35.58 -17.36
C SER A 496 38.98 34.28 -17.28
N GLN A 497 37.85 34.19 -17.99
CA GLN A 497 37.01 32.99 -18.00
C GLN A 497 37.39 32.05 -19.15
N GLU A 498 38.36 31.15 -18.92
CA GLU A 498 38.45 29.88 -19.69
C GLU A 498 39.28 28.79 -18.97
N GLU A 499 40.38 29.14 -18.29
CA GLU A 499 41.34 28.14 -17.75
C GLU A 499 41.13 27.68 -16.28
N GLN A 500 40.17 28.24 -15.52
CA GLN A 500 39.99 27.93 -14.09
C GLN A 500 38.90 26.87 -13.78
N SER A 501 38.27 26.32 -14.82
CA SER A 501 37.04 25.49 -14.79
C SER A 501 37.10 24.20 -13.94
N PHE A 502 38.29 23.75 -13.50
CA PHE A 502 38.47 22.51 -12.74
C PHE A 502 38.74 22.67 -11.23
N SER A 503 39.03 23.89 -10.72
CA SER A 503 39.18 24.12 -9.27
C SER A 503 37.85 24.31 -8.53
N ASP A 504 36.82 24.81 -9.22
CA ASP A 504 35.55 25.24 -8.63
C ASP A 504 34.70 24.14 -8.00
N LEU A 505 34.97 22.86 -8.31
CA LEU A 505 34.24 21.75 -7.72
C LEU A 505 34.61 21.52 -6.24
N GLY A 506 35.81 21.92 -5.83
CA GLY A 506 36.22 21.89 -4.41
C GLY A 506 35.62 23.00 -3.55
N ALA A 507 35.46 24.20 -4.12
CA ALA A 507 34.97 25.38 -3.39
C ALA A 507 33.47 25.29 -3.02
N LYS A 508 32.66 24.67 -3.89
CA LYS A 508 31.19 24.54 -3.74
C LYS A 508 30.75 23.79 -2.47
N CYS A 509 31.64 23.00 -1.87
CA CYS A 509 31.38 22.23 -0.65
C CYS A 509 31.60 22.99 0.68
N LYS A 510 32.01 24.28 0.67
CA LYS A 510 32.19 25.06 1.91
C LYS A 510 31.41 26.38 1.99
N GLY A 511 31.17 27.08 0.87
CA GLY A 511 30.47 28.38 0.89
C GLY A 511 28.94 28.31 0.81
N SER A 512 28.40 27.35 0.05
CA SER A 512 26.99 27.26 -0.38
C SER A 512 25.97 27.33 0.78
N ARG A 513 26.14 26.50 1.81
CA ARG A 513 25.26 26.53 3.00
C ARG A 513 25.31 27.86 3.76
N HIS A 514 26.44 28.55 3.76
CA HIS A 514 26.57 29.81 4.50
C HIS A 514 25.92 30.96 3.74
N GLU A 515 26.09 31.03 2.42
CA GLU A 515 25.37 32.01 1.57
C GLU A 515 23.86 31.75 1.58
N GLU A 516 23.41 30.49 1.54
CA GLU A 516 21.97 30.17 1.73
C GLU A 516 21.45 30.64 3.10
N VAL A 517 22.22 30.47 4.17
CA VAL A 517 21.84 30.95 5.52
C VAL A 517 21.81 32.48 5.56
N ILE A 518 22.80 33.15 4.96
CA ILE A 518 22.83 34.62 4.83
C ILE A 518 21.63 35.11 4.02
N GLN A 519 21.23 34.43 2.95
CA GLN A 519 20.03 34.80 2.17
C GLN A 519 18.73 34.52 2.92
N ARG A 520 18.63 33.41 3.68
CA ARG A 520 17.49 33.16 4.58
C ARG A 520 17.41 34.22 5.69
N GLN A 521 18.53 34.62 6.28
CA GLN A 521 18.61 35.68 7.29
C GLN A 521 18.28 37.06 6.71
N LYS A 522 18.82 37.42 5.54
CA LYS A 522 18.44 38.66 4.81
C LYS A 522 16.94 38.70 4.51
N ARG A 523 16.35 37.58 4.08
CA ARG A 523 14.89 37.46 3.83
C ARG A 523 14.09 37.61 5.12
N ALA A 524 14.42 36.87 6.18
CA ALA A 524 13.75 36.98 7.48
C ALA A 524 13.88 38.39 8.10
N LEU A 525 15.02 39.07 7.94
CA LEU A 525 15.19 40.47 8.34
C LEU A 525 14.36 41.43 7.48
N SER A 526 14.20 41.19 6.18
CA SER A 526 13.33 41.99 5.33
C SER A 526 11.84 41.82 5.70
N GLU A 527 11.42 40.60 6.03
CA GLU A 527 10.08 40.25 6.49
C GLU A 527 9.78 40.81 7.89
N LEU A 528 10.75 40.76 8.81
CA LEU A 528 10.64 41.41 10.11
C LEU A 528 10.55 42.94 9.94
N ARG A 529 11.28 43.54 8.99
CA ARG A 529 11.21 44.97 8.68
C ARG A 529 9.93 45.39 7.95
N THR A 530 9.24 44.53 7.21
CA THR A 530 7.86 44.83 6.75
C THR A 530 6.88 44.71 7.91
N ARG A 531 6.96 43.63 8.70
CA ARG A 531 6.07 43.39 9.84
C ARG A 531 6.19 44.45 10.94
N ILE A 532 7.39 44.98 11.19
CA ILE A 532 7.60 46.14 12.07
C ILE A 532 6.93 47.39 11.48
N ARG A 533 7.12 47.70 10.18
CA ARG A 533 6.44 48.84 9.53
C ARG A 533 4.92 48.69 9.46
N GLU A 534 4.40 47.46 9.44
CA GLU A 534 2.96 47.17 9.53
C GLU A 534 2.45 47.37 10.97
N LEU A 535 3.22 46.95 11.98
CA LEU A 535 2.91 47.20 13.40
C LEU A 535 3.08 48.68 13.79
N GLU A 536 4.02 49.40 13.20
CA GLU A 536 4.17 50.86 13.35
C GLU A 536 2.98 51.60 12.72
N LYS A 537 2.49 51.15 11.55
CA LYS A 537 1.26 51.68 10.94
C LYS A 537 -0.02 51.32 11.68
N ALA A 538 -0.05 50.16 12.37
CA ALA A 538 -1.13 49.80 13.27
C ALA A 538 -1.05 50.51 14.63
N GLY A 539 0.17 50.90 15.04
CA GLY A 539 0.47 51.59 16.29
C GLY A 539 0.45 53.12 16.20
N SER A 540 0.49 53.71 15.00
CA SER A 540 0.39 55.16 14.78
C SER A 540 -1.05 55.68 14.93
N SER A 541 -1.70 55.30 16.02
CA SER A 541 -3.08 55.64 16.39
C SER A 541 -3.19 56.11 17.84
N ASP A 542 -2.16 56.76 18.40
CA ASP A 542 -2.38 57.77 19.45
C ASP A 542 -1.13 58.63 19.78
N HIS A 543 -1.12 59.89 19.31
CA HIS A 543 -0.49 61.08 19.94
C HIS A 543 -0.62 62.28 18.99
N LYS A 544 -1.26 63.40 19.33
CA LYS A 544 -2.10 63.74 20.50
C LYS A 544 -3.23 64.68 20.01
N ASP A 545 -4.32 64.81 20.78
CA ASP A 545 -4.60 66.07 21.50
C ASP A 545 -5.90 66.05 22.32
N HIS A 546 -5.97 67.02 23.24
CA HIS A 546 -7.09 67.43 24.09
C HIS A 546 -7.60 66.55 25.25
N LEU A 547 -7.70 67.23 26.40
CA LEU A 547 -8.17 66.80 27.72
C LEU A 547 -9.70 66.97 27.84
N ASN A 548 -10.31 66.21 28.76
CA ASN A 548 -11.74 66.20 29.12
C ASN A 548 -12.66 65.68 27.99
N GLU A 549 -13.75 64.95 28.25
CA GLU A 549 -14.70 65.09 29.36
C GLU A 549 -15.41 63.77 29.76
N SER A 550 -16.11 63.80 30.90
CA SER A 550 -17.12 62.84 31.41
C SER A 550 -16.74 61.37 31.61
N PHE A 551 -16.32 61.05 32.84
CA PHE A 551 -16.40 59.71 33.43
C PHE A 551 -17.78 59.51 34.09
N LEU A 552 -18.86 59.37 33.31
CA LEU A 552 -20.21 59.08 33.83
C LEU A 552 -21.13 58.51 32.73
N ASP A 553 -21.31 57.18 32.69
CA ASP A 553 -22.62 56.55 32.93
C ASP A 553 -22.56 55.02 32.87
N PHE A 554 -23.00 54.36 33.94
CA PHE A 554 -23.26 52.92 33.97
C PHE A 554 -24.56 52.70 34.76
N LYS A 555 -25.57 52.11 34.09
CA LYS A 555 -26.98 51.89 34.53
C LYS A 555 -28.02 52.97 34.14
N THR A 556 -28.34 52.99 32.84
CA THR A 556 -29.71 53.19 32.32
C THR A 556 -29.82 52.49 30.96
N LEU A 557 -30.94 51.92 30.49
CA LEU A 557 -32.28 51.67 31.08
C LEU A 557 -32.79 50.28 30.59
N ARG A 558 -33.95 49.81 31.07
CA ARG A 558 -34.71 48.68 30.51
C ARG A 558 -36.19 49.07 30.45
N ILE A 559 -36.93 48.58 29.43
CA ILE A 559 -38.32 48.98 29.08
C ILE A 559 -38.23 50.33 28.30
N GLU A 560 -38.82 50.53 27.12
CA GLU A 560 -40.20 50.26 26.67
C GLU A 560 -40.38 49.52 25.33
N LYS A 561 -41.61 49.07 25.08
CA LYS A 561 -42.16 48.76 23.75
C LYS A 561 -43.21 49.82 23.39
N ASN A 562 -43.10 50.45 22.23
CA ASN A 562 -44.14 51.10 21.40
C ASN A 562 -43.41 51.61 20.13
N VAL A 563 -43.94 51.66 18.91
CA VAL A 563 -45.32 51.66 18.41
C VAL A 563 -45.47 50.70 17.21
N GLN A 564 -46.63 50.08 17.05
CA GLN A 564 -47.14 49.57 15.77
C GLN A 564 -48.62 49.98 15.64
N LYS A 565 -48.98 50.94 14.78
CA LYS A 565 -50.40 51.20 14.44
C LYS A 565 -50.70 52.05 13.19
N ILE A 566 -50.48 51.45 12.03
CA ILE A 566 -51.23 51.63 10.76
C ILE A 566 -51.27 50.18 10.22
N LEU A 567 -52.33 49.36 10.32
CA LEU A 567 -53.76 49.49 10.00
C LEU A 567 -54.02 49.96 8.54
N ASP A 568 -54.67 49.19 7.67
CA ASP A 568 -55.18 47.82 7.83
C ASP A 568 -55.50 47.19 6.44
N SER A 569 -55.27 45.89 6.25
CA SER A 569 -55.84 45.10 5.14
C SER A 569 -55.57 43.59 5.26
N LYS A 570 -56.65 42.82 5.47
CA LYS A 570 -56.84 41.37 5.27
C LYS A 570 -55.58 40.52 5.01
N SER A 571 -55.05 39.82 6.02
CA SER A 571 -55.55 38.53 6.57
C SER A 571 -55.16 37.28 5.74
N GLY A 572 -54.21 36.50 6.26
CA GLY A 572 -53.88 35.17 5.73
C GLY A 572 -52.53 34.67 6.23
N LEU A 573 -52.51 33.82 7.28
CA LEU A 573 -51.35 32.96 7.50
C LEU A 573 -51.34 31.87 6.42
N PRO A 574 -50.21 31.61 5.74
CA PRO A 574 -49.97 30.31 5.14
C PRO A 574 -49.66 29.32 6.27
N THR A 575 -50.72 28.62 6.68
CA THR A 575 -50.74 27.33 7.40
C THR A 575 -49.41 26.58 7.39
N LEU A 576 -48.80 26.37 8.57
CA LEU A 576 -47.83 25.27 8.75
C LEU A 576 -48.52 23.95 8.39
N SER A 577 -47.86 23.13 7.57
CA SER A 577 -48.47 22.01 6.86
C SER A 577 -49.08 20.94 7.79
N ARG A 578 -50.39 21.09 8.00
CA ARG A 578 -51.28 20.09 8.60
C ARG A 578 -51.27 18.82 7.75
N ILE A 579 -50.55 17.78 8.18
CA ILE A 579 -50.74 16.43 7.65
C ILE A 579 -52.05 15.90 8.24
N GLU A 580 -53.15 16.21 7.55
CA GLU A 580 -54.47 15.71 7.89
C GLU A 580 -54.68 14.38 7.14
N ILE A 581 -54.61 13.25 7.87
CA ILE A 581 -55.13 11.98 7.36
C ILE A 581 -56.65 12.06 7.40
N THR A 582 -57.27 12.11 6.23
CA THR A 582 -58.70 12.35 6.08
C THR A 582 -59.54 11.24 6.71
N VAL A 583 -60.33 11.57 7.74
CA VAL A 583 -61.48 10.78 8.19
C VAL A 583 -62.69 11.71 8.24
N PRO A 584 -63.71 11.55 7.36
CA PRO A 584 -64.89 12.40 7.37
C PRO A 584 -65.76 12.16 8.60
N GLN A 585 -66.14 13.21 9.31
CA GLN A 585 -67.24 13.16 10.29
C GLN A 585 -68.54 13.69 9.69
N ASN A 586 -69.57 12.85 9.72
CA ASN A 586 -70.99 13.24 9.65
C ASN A 586 -71.75 12.21 10.51
N GLY A 587 -72.43 12.67 11.56
CA GLY A 587 -73.11 11.81 12.54
C GLY A 587 -72.83 12.23 14.00
N PRO A 588 -73.85 12.54 14.83
CA PRO A 588 -73.64 13.18 16.13
C PRO A 588 -73.52 12.22 17.33
N ALA A 589 -72.97 12.78 18.42
CA ALA A 589 -73.23 12.43 19.82
C ALA A 589 -72.79 11.05 20.39
N ILE A 590 -71.49 10.91 20.73
CA ILE A 590 -71.06 10.12 21.90
C ILE A 590 -70.05 10.94 22.73
N SER A 591 -70.51 11.53 23.83
CA SER A 591 -69.68 12.40 24.71
C SER A 591 -68.71 11.64 25.64
N GLY A 592 -68.55 10.32 25.47
CA GLY A 592 -67.81 9.46 26.40
C GLY A 592 -66.50 8.83 25.88
N PHE A 593 -66.30 8.72 24.56
CA PHE A 593 -65.28 7.80 24.02
C PHE A 593 -63.88 8.42 23.83
N ASN A 594 -63.81 9.71 23.51
CA ASN A 594 -62.56 10.39 23.12
C ASN A 594 -61.50 10.42 24.24
N GLN A 595 -61.92 10.34 25.51
CA GLN A 595 -61.02 10.44 26.67
C GLN A 595 -60.16 9.17 26.90
N ALA A 596 -60.42 8.07 26.17
CA ALA A 596 -59.60 6.86 26.22
C ALA A 596 -58.47 6.87 25.18
N MET A 597 -58.78 7.12 23.90
CA MET A 597 -57.77 7.21 22.85
C MET A 597 -56.79 8.37 23.05
N GLU A 598 -57.25 9.51 23.57
CA GLU A 598 -56.33 10.59 23.97
C GLU A 598 -55.31 10.15 25.02
N LYS A 599 -55.68 9.27 25.97
CA LYS A 599 -54.77 8.81 27.03
C LYS A 599 -53.74 7.84 26.49
N SER A 600 -54.10 6.96 25.55
CA SER A 600 -53.14 6.13 24.81
C SER A 600 -52.16 7.01 24.02
N GLY A 601 -52.63 7.86 23.11
CA GLY A 601 -51.72 8.69 22.30
C GLY A 601 -50.83 9.63 23.11
N LYS A 602 -51.29 10.12 24.28
CA LYS A 602 -50.48 10.91 25.22
C LYS A 602 -49.45 10.08 26.00
N MET A 603 -49.70 8.78 26.19
CA MET A 603 -48.75 7.83 26.78
C MET A 603 -47.67 7.44 25.76
N ASP A 604 -48.07 7.10 24.53
CA ASP A 604 -47.16 6.71 23.45
C ASP A 604 -46.16 7.84 23.12
N VAL A 605 -46.63 9.09 23.08
CA VAL A 605 -45.77 10.28 22.90
C VAL A 605 -44.85 10.52 24.10
N ALA A 606 -45.29 10.24 25.33
CA ALA A 606 -44.45 10.38 26.52
C ALA A 606 -43.34 9.31 26.56
N GLU A 607 -43.64 8.07 26.18
CA GLU A 607 -42.67 6.98 26.06
C GLU A 607 -41.65 7.26 24.94
N ALA A 608 -42.10 7.71 23.77
CA ALA A 608 -41.21 8.09 22.68
C ALA A 608 -40.23 9.22 23.08
N LEU A 609 -40.70 10.21 23.85
CA LEU A 609 -39.85 11.27 24.38
C LEU A 609 -38.85 10.76 25.42
N GLU A 610 -39.26 9.85 26.32
CA GLU A 610 -38.37 9.24 27.32
C GLU A 610 -37.30 8.35 26.69
N LEU A 611 -37.65 7.56 25.67
CA LEU A 611 -36.70 6.79 24.86
C LEU A 611 -35.71 7.72 24.14
N SER A 612 -36.19 8.84 23.58
CA SER A 612 -35.32 9.82 22.91
C SER A 612 -34.34 10.52 23.88
N GLU A 613 -34.79 10.84 25.10
CA GLU A 613 -33.91 11.42 26.12
C GLU A 613 -32.87 10.39 26.60
N LYS A 614 -33.28 9.14 26.84
CA LYS A 614 -32.35 8.04 27.19
C LYS A 614 -31.28 7.86 26.13
N LEU A 615 -31.66 7.78 24.85
CA LEU A 615 -30.73 7.64 23.73
C LEU A 615 -29.74 8.82 23.67
N TYR A 616 -30.23 10.06 23.86
CA TYR A 616 -29.35 11.23 23.94
C TYR A 616 -28.35 11.14 25.10
N MET A 617 -28.76 10.67 26.29
CA MET A 617 -27.85 10.50 27.42
C MET A 617 -26.79 9.43 27.16
N ASP A 618 -27.18 8.28 26.65
CA ASP A 618 -26.26 7.17 26.45
C ASP A 618 -25.30 7.45 25.28
N MET A 619 -25.75 8.16 24.23
CA MET A 619 -24.88 8.74 23.21
C MET A 619 -23.90 9.76 23.79
N SER A 620 -24.36 10.69 24.63
CA SER A 620 -23.51 11.74 25.23
C SER A 620 -22.43 11.18 26.16
N LYS A 621 -22.78 10.18 27.00
CA LYS A 621 -21.82 9.44 27.83
C LYS A 621 -20.80 8.70 26.96
N THR A 622 -21.26 8.02 25.91
CA THR A 622 -20.39 7.26 24.99
C THR A 622 -19.42 8.18 24.27
N LEU A 623 -19.89 9.34 23.78
CA LEU A 623 -19.08 10.36 23.12
C LEU A 623 -18.03 10.94 24.07
N GLY A 624 -18.42 11.36 25.27
CA GLY A 624 -17.48 11.84 26.30
C GLY A 624 -16.42 10.79 26.67
N SER A 625 -16.81 9.52 26.78
CA SER A 625 -15.88 8.41 27.05
C SER A 625 -14.89 8.20 25.91
N LEU A 626 -15.37 8.09 24.66
CA LEU A 626 -14.52 7.88 23.47
C LEU A 626 -13.56 9.04 23.23
N MET A 627 -13.99 10.28 23.52
CA MET A 627 -13.17 11.49 23.34
C MET A 627 -12.32 11.82 24.56
N ASN A 628 -12.46 11.09 25.67
CA ASN A 628 -11.84 11.33 26.97
C ASN A 628 -12.09 12.78 27.47
N ILE A 629 -13.36 13.20 27.41
CA ILE A 629 -13.88 14.45 27.97
C ILE A 629 -14.61 14.08 29.26
N LYS A 630 -14.05 14.47 30.40
CA LYS A 630 -14.55 14.09 31.73
C LYS A 630 -15.69 14.98 32.23
N ASP A 631 -15.71 16.22 31.75
CA ASP A 631 -16.51 17.31 32.33
C ASP A 631 -17.84 17.55 31.58
N MET A 632 -18.37 16.51 30.90
CA MET A 632 -19.67 16.54 30.23
C MET A 632 -20.80 16.66 31.28
N ALA A 633 -21.32 17.87 31.50
CA ALA A 633 -22.24 18.18 32.60
C ALA A 633 -23.70 18.41 32.15
N GLY A 634 -23.97 18.33 30.84
CA GLY A 634 -25.29 18.45 30.23
C GLY A 634 -26.13 17.17 30.21
N HIS A 635 -25.58 16.04 30.66
CA HIS A 635 -26.20 14.71 30.63
C HIS A 635 -27.32 14.49 31.68
N VAL A 636 -28.11 15.53 31.96
CA VAL A 636 -29.18 15.56 32.97
C VAL A 636 -30.56 15.51 32.32
N SER A 637 -31.43 14.63 32.82
CA SER A 637 -32.82 14.48 32.35
C SER A 637 -33.66 15.74 32.58
N MET A 638 -34.51 16.09 31.61
CA MET A 638 -35.40 17.25 31.67
C MET A 638 -36.84 16.92 32.08
N LYS A 639 -37.16 15.63 32.25
CA LYS A 639 -38.53 15.11 32.45
C LYS A 639 -39.31 15.87 33.54
N TYR A 640 -38.67 16.17 34.68
CA TYR A 640 -39.28 16.86 35.83
C TYR A 640 -38.73 18.26 36.13
N LEU A 641 -37.92 18.85 35.24
CA LEU A 641 -37.30 20.17 35.47
C LEU A 641 -38.23 21.34 35.14
N SER A 642 -38.14 22.43 35.91
CA SER A 642 -38.84 23.68 35.60
C SER A 642 -38.23 24.37 34.36
N PRO A 643 -38.93 25.31 33.69
CA PRO A 643 -38.41 26.01 32.52
C PRO A 643 -37.05 26.69 32.75
N LYS A 644 -36.84 27.28 33.93
CA LYS A 644 -35.56 27.92 34.32
C LYS A 644 -34.42 26.92 34.50
N GLU A 645 -34.71 25.67 34.84
CA GLU A 645 -33.72 24.60 34.99
C GLU A 645 -33.43 23.92 33.67
N ARG A 646 -34.44 23.74 32.81
CA ARG A 646 -34.25 23.32 31.40
C ARG A 646 -33.34 24.29 30.65
N GLU A 647 -33.48 25.60 30.88
CA GLU A 647 -32.56 26.61 30.32
C GLU A 647 -31.12 26.45 30.84
N LYS A 648 -30.92 26.13 32.13
CA LYS A 648 -29.59 25.81 32.69
C LYS A 648 -29.00 24.52 32.09
N VAL A 649 -29.80 23.47 31.94
CA VAL A 649 -29.39 22.22 31.28
C VAL A 649 -29.05 22.45 29.82
N ASN A 650 -29.79 23.29 29.09
CA ASN A 650 -29.43 23.66 27.72
C ASN A 650 -28.07 24.39 27.66
N LYS A 651 -27.80 25.30 28.61
CA LYS A 651 -26.50 25.98 28.77
C LYS A 651 -25.37 25.07 29.29
N LEU A 652 -25.68 23.88 29.79
CA LEU A 652 -24.71 22.82 30.06
C LEU A 652 -24.45 22.02 28.78
N ARG A 653 -25.50 21.52 28.12
CA ARG A 653 -25.43 20.78 26.85
C ARG A 653 -24.72 21.56 25.73
N GLN A 654 -24.86 22.89 25.67
CA GLN A 654 -24.09 23.72 24.73
C GLN A 654 -22.58 23.66 25.03
N ARG A 655 -22.16 23.85 26.29
CA ARG A 655 -20.74 23.77 26.66
C ARG A 655 -20.15 22.37 26.48
N ASP A 656 -20.95 21.33 26.72
CA ASP A 656 -20.59 19.95 26.40
C ASP A 656 -20.31 19.78 24.88
N LEU A 657 -21.12 20.39 24.01
CA LEU A 657 -20.89 20.41 22.56
C LEU A 657 -19.67 21.24 22.18
N ASP A 658 -19.47 22.40 22.80
CA ASP A 658 -18.30 23.26 22.57
C ASP A 658 -16.99 22.52 22.92
N LEU A 659 -16.96 21.80 24.06
CA LEU A 659 -15.86 20.92 24.46
C LEU A 659 -15.60 19.78 23.46
N VAL A 660 -16.66 19.21 22.87
CA VAL A 660 -16.55 18.22 21.80
C VAL A 660 -15.93 18.84 20.54
N PHE A 661 -16.35 20.04 20.12
CA PHE A 661 -15.77 20.73 18.96
C PHE A 661 -14.29 21.11 19.17
N ASP A 662 -13.93 21.61 20.35
CA ASP A 662 -12.53 21.85 20.73
C ASP A 662 -11.71 20.56 20.65
N LYS A 663 -12.26 19.44 21.13
CA LYS A 663 -11.56 18.15 21.12
C LYS A 663 -11.41 17.58 19.71
N ILE A 664 -12.42 17.71 18.84
CA ILE A 664 -12.32 17.39 17.41
C ILE A 664 -11.22 18.24 16.77
N THR A 665 -11.19 19.54 17.06
CA THR A 665 -10.21 20.48 16.50
C THR A 665 -8.79 20.15 16.95
N GLN A 666 -8.57 19.84 18.23
CA GLN A 666 -7.29 19.36 18.76
C GLN A 666 -6.82 18.07 18.06
N LEU A 667 -7.74 17.12 17.83
CA LEU A 667 -7.44 15.86 17.14
C LEU A 667 -7.13 16.06 15.66
N LYS A 668 -7.90 16.91 14.95
CA LYS A 668 -7.63 17.30 13.56
C LYS A 668 -6.24 17.94 13.45
N ASN A 669 -5.96 18.96 14.26
CA ASN A 669 -4.67 19.67 14.24
C ASN A 669 -3.50 18.77 14.69
N ARG A 670 -3.75 17.63 15.35
CA ARG A 670 -2.73 16.60 15.67
C ARG A 670 -2.56 15.60 14.53
N LEU A 671 -3.61 15.27 13.80
CA LEU A 671 -3.58 14.43 12.60
C LEU A 671 -2.84 15.15 11.46
N GLU A 672 -3.20 16.39 11.18
CA GLU A 672 -2.61 17.23 10.12
C GLU A 672 -1.08 17.35 10.28
N ARG A 673 -0.58 17.65 11.49
CA ARG A 673 0.87 17.64 11.80
C ARG A 673 1.54 16.27 11.67
N LYS A 674 0.82 15.15 11.89
CA LYS A 674 1.34 13.80 11.63
C LYS A 674 1.44 13.54 10.13
N GLU A 675 0.45 13.97 9.34
CA GLU A 675 0.51 13.86 7.90
C GLU A 675 1.61 14.75 7.30
N GLU A 676 1.85 15.95 7.84
CA GLU A 676 2.99 16.78 7.45
C GLU A 676 4.33 16.09 7.71
N LEU A 677 4.47 15.41 8.85
CA LEU A 677 5.67 14.62 9.17
C LEU A 677 5.83 13.41 8.23
N LEU A 678 4.74 12.71 7.91
CA LEU A 678 4.74 11.62 6.92
C LEU A 678 5.11 12.12 5.52
N ARG A 679 4.55 13.26 5.08
CA ARG A 679 4.94 13.98 3.86
C ARG A 679 6.37 14.51 3.89
N GLY A 680 7.02 14.55 5.06
CA GLY A 680 8.46 14.73 5.23
C GLY A 680 9.20 13.45 4.88
N TYR A 681 8.90 12.35 5.58
CA TYR A 681 9.53 11.04 5.36
C TYR A 681 9.35 10.51 3.93
N GLU A 682 8.23 10.78 3.26
CA GLU A 682 8.02 10.46 1.84
C GLU A 682 9.07 11.14 0.94
N LYS A 683 9.41 12.41 1.21
CA LYS A 683 10.44 13.15 0.48
C LYS A 683 11.85 12.65 0.80
N ASP A 684 12.10 12.28 2.05
CA ASP A 684 13.39 11.73 2.46
C ASP A 684 13.64 10.34 1.84
N ILE A 685 12.59 9.51 1.75
CA ILE A 685 12.61 8.23 1.02
C ILE A 685 12.86 8.46 -0.48
N GLU A 686 12.25 9.47 -1.09
CA GLU A 686 12.45 9.79 -2.51
C GLU A 686 13.85 10.35 -2.78
N GLN A 687 14.40 11.20 -1.90
CA GLN A 687 15.80 11.60 -1.94
C GLN A 687 16.75 10.40 -1.79
N LEU A 688 16.43 9.43 -0.93
CA LEU A 688 17.22 8.21 -0.76
C LEU A 688 17.18 7.32 -2.02
N ARG A 689 16.04 7.24 -2.71
CA ARG A 689 15.93 6.55 -4.02
C ARG A 689 16.80 7.23 -5.07
N GLN A 690 16.73 8.55 -5.19
CA GLN A 690 17.56 9.33 -6.13
C GLN A 690 19.05 9.17 -5.83
N SER A 691 19.44 9.29 -4.56
CA SER A 691 20.81 9.04 -4.08
C SER A 691 21.30 7.63 -4.40
N LYS A 692 20.47 6.60 -4.22
CA LYS A 692 20.79 5.21 -4.60
C LYS A 692 21.06 5.08 -6.11
N VAL A 693 20.28 5.72 -6.96
CA VAL A 693 20.51 5.74 -8.42
C VAL A 693 21.83 6.44 -8.75
N SER A 694 22.14 7.58 -8.12
CA SER A 694 23.44 8.26 -8.28
C SER A 694 24.61 7.37 -7.84
N VAL A 695 24.50 6.66 -6.71
CA VAL A 695 25.52 5.72 -6.24
C VAL A 695 25.71 4.56 -7.23
N GLN A 696 24.64 4.00 -7.78
CA GLN A 696 24.72 2.94 -8.81
C GLN A 696 25.38 3.45 -10.10
N MET A 697 25.12 4.70 -10.49
CA MET A 697 25.79 5.35 -11.63
C MET A 697 27.29 5.58 -11.37
N TYR A 698 27.70 5.93 -10.15
CA TYR A 698 29.12 6.05 -9.79
C TYR A 698 29.81 4.68 -9.67
N GLN A 699 29.17 3.67 -9.08
CA GLN A 699 29.68 2.29 -9.07
C GLN A 699 29.91 1.77 -10.50
N SER A 700 28.99 2.06 -11.42
CA SER A 700 29.11 1.71 -12.85
C SER A 700 30.22 2.48 -13.59
N GLN A 701 30.67 3.63 -13.06
CA GLN A 701 31.84 4.36 -13.57
C GLN A 701 33.14 3.82 -12.98
N VAL A 702 33.16 3.53 -11.67
CA VAL A 702 34.31 2.93 -10.99
C VAL A 702 34.67 1.57 -11.61
N ALA A 703 33.69 0.68 -11.81
CA ALA A 703 33.93 -0.62 -12.46
C ALA A 703 34.53 -0.49 -13.87
N LYS A 704 34.12 0.51 -14.66
CA LYS A 704 34.70 0.79 -15.99
C LYS A 704 36.14 1.34 -15.91
N LEU A 705 36.47 2.08 -14.85
CA LEU A 705 37.84 2.54 -14.61
C LEU A 705 38.73 1.39 -14.11
N GLU A 706 38.20 0.50 -13.26
CA GLU A 706 38.87 -0.73 -12.84
C GLU A 706 39.17 -1.63 -14.06
N ASP A 707 38.18 -1.91 -14.92
CA ASP A 707 38.35 -2.62 -16.20
C ASP A 707 39.45 -2.03 -17.09
N ASN A 708 39.55 -0.70 -17.14
CA ASN A 708 40.56 -0.01 -17.95
C ASN A 708 41.95 -0.10 -17.30
N VAL A 709 42.06 0.04 -15.98
CA VAL A 709 43.31 -0.14 -15.23
C VAL A 709 43.83 -1.58 -15.35
N TYR A 710 42.95 -2.59 -15.38
CA TYR A 710 43.34 -3.97 -15.66
C TYR A 710 43.90 -4.13 -17.08
N LYS A 711 43.23 -3.58 -18.12
CA LYS A 711 43.73 -3.62 -19.50
C LYS A 711 45.07 -2.88 -19.65
N GLU A 712 45.22 -1.69 -19.09
CA GLU A 712 46.48 -0.96 -19.07
C GLU A 712 47.60 -1.76 -18.36
N ALA A 713 47.27 -2.52 -17.31
CA ALA A 713 48.23 -3.39 -16.64
C ALA A 713 48.64 -4.61 -17.50
N GLU A 714 47.71 -5.21 -18.24
CA GLU A 714 47.98 -6.29 -19.20
C GLU A 714 48.82 -5.80 -20.39
N GLU A 715 48.45 -4.69 -21.03
CA GLU A 715 49.24 -4.07 -22.10
C GLU A 715 50.66 -3.72 -21.63
N LYS A 716 50.79 -3.17 -20.41
CA LYS A 716 52.08 -2.87 -19.78
C LYS A 716 52.89 -4.12 -19.43
N ALA A 717 52.25 -5.27 -19.19
CA ALA A 717 52.94 -6.55 -19.04
C ALA A 717 53.43 -7.08 -20.39
N LEU A 718 52.60 -7.06 -21.43
CA LEU A 718 52.95 -7.46 -22.80
C LEU A 718 54.09 -6.59 -23.37
N LEU A 719 54.04 -5.27 -23.16
CA LEU A 719 55.10 -4.35 -23.58
C LEU A 719 56.43 -4.59 -22.84
N LYS A 720 56.38 -4.94 -21.54
CA LYS A 720 57.58 -5.37 -20.79
C LYS A 720 58.16 -6.66 -21.35
N GLU A 721 57.32 -7.65 -21.67
CA GLU A 721 57.80 -8.92 -22.24
C GLU A 721 58.39 -8.72 -23.63
N ALA A 722 57.75 -7.92 -24.49
CA ALA A 722 58.27 -7.55 -25.80
C ALA A 722 59.63 -6.83 -25.70
N LEU A 723 59.78 -5.92 -24.72
CA LEU A 723 61.06 -5.27 -24.42
C LEU A 723 62.12 -6.28 -23.99
N GLN A 724 61.82 -7.18 -23.04
CA GLN A 724 62.76 -8.22 -22.58
C GLN A 724 63.19 -9.17 -23.72
N ARG A 725 62.25 -9.57 -24.60
CA ARG A 725 62.56 -10.38 -25.80
C ARG A 725 63.52 -9.62 -26.74
N MET A 726 63.29 -8.33 -26.98
CA MET A 726 64.16 -7.47 -27.79
C MET A 726 65.54 -7.27 -27.14
N GLU A 727 65.61 -7.05 -25.83
CA GLU A 727 66.86 -6.95 -25.08
C GLU A 727 67.67 -8.25 -25.15
N HIS A 728 67.02 -9.41 -25.07
CA HIS A 728 67.68 -10.71 -25.21
C HIS A 728 68.26 -10.92 -26.62
N GLN A 729 67.47 -10.62 -27.66
CA GLN A 729 67.93 -10.64 -29.05
C GLN A 729 69.15 -9.70 -29.25
N LEU A 730 69.07 -8.47 -28.74
CA LEU A 730 70.18 -7.51 -28.83
C LEU A 730 71.43 -7.98 -28.07
N HIS A 731 71.30 -8.70 -26.96
CA HIS A 731 72.44 -9.32 -26.27
C HIS A 731 73.03 -10.49 -27.06
N GLN A 732 72.19 -11.33 -27.68
CA GLN A 732 72.61 -12.41 -28.56
C GLN A 732 73.35 -11.85 -29.80
N GLU A 733 72.81 -10.83 -30.45
CA GLU A 733 73.47 -10.12 -31.56
C GLU A 733 74.79 -9.47 -31.13
N LYS A 734 74.85 -8.81 -29.97
CA LYS A 734 76.10 -8.25 -29.43
C LYS A 734 77.15 -9.34 -29.20
N ARG A 735 76.75 -10.53 -28.74
CA ARG A 735 77.62 -11.70 -28.57
C ARG A 735 78.09 -12.25 -29.92
N MET A 736 77.20 -12.43 -30.89
CA MET A 736 77.56 -12.89 -32.25
C MET A 736 78.46 -11.88 -32.96
N ASN A 737 78.17 -10.58 -32.89
CA ASN A 737 79.02 -9.53 -33.46
C ASN A 737 80.41 -9.48 -32.83
N ARG A 738 80.56 -9.76 -31.52
CA ARG A 738 81.88 -9.91 -30.87
C ARG A 738 82.63 -11.12 -31.44
N ALA A 739 81.98 -12.27 -31.57
CA ALA A 739 82.58 -13.47 -32.17
C ALA A 739 83.00 -13.27 -33.64
N ILE A 740 82.13 -12.67 -34.47
CA ILE A 740 82.40 -12.34 -35.87
C ILE A 740 83.56 -11.34 -35.98
N ARG A 741 83.66 -10.35 -35.08
CA ARG A 741 84.81 -9.43 -35.02
C ARG A 741 86.10 -10.16 -34.65
N GLN A 742 86.07 -11.05 -33.66
CA GLN A 742 87.24 -11.87 -33.29
C GLN A 742 87.68 -12.78 -34.45
N GLN A 743 86.74 -13.45 -35.12
CA GLN A 743 87.01 -14.28 -36.30
C GLN A 743 87.59 -13.47 -37.47
N LYS A 744 87.06 -12.26 -37.74
CA LYS A 744 87.60 -11.36 -38.77
C LYS A 744 88.98 -10.79 -38.41
N VAL A 745 89.30 -10.60 -37.13
CA VAL A 745 90.65 -10.20 -36.69
C VAL A 745 91.64 -11.37 -36.80
N GLY A 746 91.21 -12.60 -36.51
CA GLY A 746 92.00 -13.81 -36.77
C GLY A 746 92.29 -13.99 -38.26
N ALA A 747 91.26 -13.88 -39.12
CA ALA A 747 91.41 -13.98 -40.57
C ALA A 747 92.32 -12.90 -41.15
N LYS A 748 92.28 -11.65 -40.64
CA LYS A 748 93.13 -10.55 -41.11
C LYS A 748 94.60 -10.60 -40.66
N LYS A 749 95.06 -11.70 -40.04
CA LYS A 749 96.49 -12.03 -39.97
C LYS A 749 97.01 -12.85 -41.17
N ALA A 750 96.12 -13.29 -42.08
CA ALA A 750 96.49 -13.82 -43.38
C ALA A 750 96.28 -12.76 -44.49
N THR A 751 97.22 -12.76 -45.44
CA THR A 751 97.26 -12.04 -46.75
C THR A 751 97.03 -10.50 -46.78
N PRO A 752 98.05 -9.73 -47.21
CA PRO A 752 97.92 -8.30 -47.54
C PRO A 752 98.08 -7.98 -49.05
N LYS A 753 97.58 -6.80 -49.46
CA LYS A 753 97.69 -6.16 -50.80
C LYS A 753 96.90 -6.88 -51.93
N MET A 754 96.57 -6.26 -53.08
CA MET A 754 96.89 -4.92 -53.63
C MET A 754 95.62 -4.16 -54.12
N ASP A 755 95.90 -3.00 -54.74
CA ASP A 755 95.15 -2.31 -55.81
C ASP A 755 94.08 -1.25 -55.50
N GLN A 756 94.04 -0.27 -56.40
CA GLN A 756 93.67 1.13 -56.16
C GLN A 756 93.18 1.76 -57.48
N GLU A 757 92.38 2.83 -57.36
CA GLU A 757 92.04 3.80 -58.44
C GLU A 757 91.35 3.30 -59.73
N ARG A 758 90.05 3.61 -59.87
CA ARG A 758 89.68 4.65 -60.85
C ARG A 758 88.32 5.34 -60.64
N GLU A 759 88.35 6.59 -61.08
CA GLU A 759 87.31 7.54 -61.48
C GLU A 759 86.16 6.95 -62.36
N LYS A 760 85.00 7.58 -62.59
CA LYS A 760 84.26 8.77 -62.08
C LYS A 760 82.86 8.76 -62.75
N LEU A 761 81.92 9.62 -62.31
CA LEU A 761 80.68 10.05 -63.04
C LEU A 761 79.64 8.91 -63.31
N LYS A 762 78.35 9.01 -62.94
CA LYS A 762 77.45 10.17 -62.90
C LYS A 762 76.34 10.04 -61.83
N ARG A 763 75.62 11.15 -61.64
CA ARG A 763 74.18 11.29 -61.29
C ARG A 763 73.26 10.21 -61.92
N ASP A 764 72.09 9.85 -61.37
CA ASP A 764 71.25 10.47 -60.33
C ASP A 764 70.37 9.44 -59.56
N THR A 765 69.65 9.92 -58.54
CA THR A 765 68.44 9.33 -57.88
C THR A 765 68.56 8.30 -56.74
N SER A 766 67.54 8.38 -55.87
CA SER A 766 67.03 7.38 -54.91
C SER A 766 67.71 7.18 -53.54
N SER A 767 66.83 7.04 -52.54
CA SER A 767 67.03 6.35 -51.25
C SER A 767 68.07 6.89 -50.25
N LYS A 768 67.60 7.70 -49.30
CA LYS A 768 68.09 7.67 -47.91
C LYS A 768 66.99 7.97 -46.89
N SER A 769 66.46 6.90 -46.29
CA SER A 769 65.60 6.95 -45.09
C SER A 769 66.46 7.13 -43.85
N SER A 770 66.03 8.00 -42.93
CA SER A 770 66.31 7.92 -41.47
C SER A 770 65.47 8.98 -40.74
N GLN A 771 64.52 8.55 -39.91
CA GLN A 771 63.73 9.44 -39.05
C GLN A 771 64.56 9.84 -37.81
N SER A 772 64.58 11.13 -37.49
CA SER A 772 65.05 11.62 -36.19
C SER A 772 63.86 11.75 -35.23
N LEU A 773 63.66 10.74 -34.37
CA LEU A 773 62.61 10.74 -33.35
C LEU A 773 62.93 11.75 -32.24
N LEU A 774 62.11 12.80 -32.13
CA LEU A 774 62.13 13.72 -30.99
C LEU A 774 61.39 13.09 -29.80
N PHE A 775 62.14 12.65 -28.79
CA PHE A 775 61.59 12.24 -27.50
C PHE A 775 61.16 13.46 -26.68
N SER A 776 59.85 13.75 -26.66
CA SER A 776 59.25 14.65 -25.66
C SER A 776 58.56 13.83 -24.57
N LYS A 777 59.00 14.00 -23.31
CA LYS A 777 58.36 13.41 -22.14
C LYS A 777 57.20 14.29 -21.67
N PRO A 778 56.00 13.76 -21.39
CA PRO A 778 55.02 14.47 -20.56
C PRO A 778 55.49 14.44 -19.10
N SER A 779 55.99 15.57 -18.58
CA SER A 779 56.38 15.71 -17.18
C SER A 779 55.20 16.17 -16.32
N GLY A 780 54.23 15.28 -16.10
CA GLY A 780 53.10 15.58 -15.21
C GLY A 780 53.52 15.57 -13.73
N ARG A 781 53.31 16.68 -13.02
CA ARG A 781 53.18 16.73 -11.56
C ARG A 781 52.48 18.02 -11.11
N ASN A 782 51.34 17.83 -10.46
CA ASN A 782 50.49 18.81 -9.75
C ASN A 782 49.95 19.92 -10.65
#